data_AF-A0A9E2Q7W9-F1
#
_entry.id   AF-A0A9E2Q7W9-F1
#
_cell.length_a   1.000
_cell.length_b   1.000
_cell.length_c   1.000
_cell.angle_alpha   90.00
_cell.angle_beta   90.00
_cell.angle_gamma   90.00
#
_symmetry.space_group_name_H-M   'P 1'
#
loop_
_entity.id
_entity.type
_entity.pdbx_description
1 polymer ?
#
loop_
_entity_poly.entity_id
_entity_poly.type
_entity_poly.pdbx_seq_one_letter_code
_entity_poly.pdbx_strand_id
1 'polypeptide(L)'
;METSRKLRRAAYVLGIVVLILLVAYGSLAWCIYSSSGSFPTAGAEYPAPRIGELIWPTAGYPAMVMPGGLMEIEVDLRDVAGEGVQAEDVSGWRAVMKPSRKELTGLAYTLTPTGARRAASDRWPEGTRFGKPDVVWHASFRVPAEVVPELYDLHLEVEASGRLVSDSQPHAVSVTAADDDSFTFVSLADIHVHRRDISGWMQQQTDKGISPEGRPVYLENAIEQVNLIRPDFVVLLGDFVRAQHEPGDYQVEFEEFYRALEGFEVPVFAVPGNHDVYVNEVDGARVWEENLGPLYYSFDVGGCHFTCVDTCQWPAGDRTVMRKLGTFVYPGKWQGQVLDAGDEGDPSTYGGQLAWMREDLAANRDSPLKFVLLHHCPFTPDGEGISYDNDRFAGVFSLGGNGRGRDALKELASAYDVNMVLSGHLHHDNVGTAPWAEGGGETVYANQTCVYYDEGGTQEKYPGYRLFKVTDGVVESFTYTDGVHSIPFYDGSVLDGETDLDRLDRPALSARLVEGAETAALQWEVESYLAIPMEVKGLIAVMPVAGGERYDVRGGEIYQEVLVPGNPGRVALYVKTEVEKGKPGSNATTPGTPARKDVTVVLSGEGTGESVTYGPVIYLPYILSSNGKKVLSRAE
;
A
#
# COMPACT_ATOMS: atom_id res chain seq x y z
N MET A 1 31.11 -42.46 -56.37
CA MET A 1 31.43 -43.08 -55.06
C MET A 1 31.93 -42.05 -54.03
N GLU A 2 32.83 -41.14 -54.43
CA GLU A 2 33.39 -40.10 -53.55
C GLU A 2 32.35 -39.05 -53.08
N THR A 3 31.44 -38.62 -53.95
CA THR A 3 30.35 -37.68 -53.63
C THR A 3 29.40 -38.25 -52.57
N SER A 4 29.04 -39.54 -52.67
CA SER A 4 28.22 -40.24 -51.67
C SER A 4 28.92 -40.34 -50.31
N ARG A 5 30.25 -40.50 -50.28
CA ARG A 5 31.04 -40.55 -49.04
C ARG A 5 31.16 -39.17 -48.38
N LYS A 6 31.28 -38.09 -49.17
CA LYS A 6 31.24 -36.70 -48.69
C LYS A 6 29.86 -36.32 -48.15
N LEU A 7 28.78 -36.71 -48.83
CA LEU A 7 27.40 -36.54 -48.37
C LEU A 7 27.11 -37.30 -47.06
N ARG A 8 27.56 -38.55 -46.92
CA ARG A 8 27.42 -39.31 -45.66
C ARG A 8 28.21 -38.68 -44.51
N ARG A 9 29.41 -38.17 -44.77
CA ARG A 9 30.19 -37.42 -43.77
C ARG A 9 29.52 -36.11 -43.38
N ALA A 10 29.01 -35.35 -44.35
CA ALA A 10 28.26 -34.12 -44.08
C ALA A 10 26.99 -34.39 -43.27
N ALA A 11 26.22 -35.42 -43.62
CA ALA A 11 25.04 -35.84 -42.85
C ALA A 11 25.39 -36.32 -41.44
N TYR A 12 26.51 -37.04 -41.27
CA TYR A 12 26.99 -37.46 -39.95
C TYR A 12 27.45 -36.27 -39.08
N VAL A 13 28.20 -35.33 -39.66
CA VAL A 13 28.60 -34.09 -38.98
C VAL A 13 27.38 -33.25 -38.62
N LEU A 14 26.42 -33.10 -39.53
CA LEU A 14 25.16 -32.40 -39.27
C LEU A 14 24.38 -33.08 -38.14
N GLY A 15 24.30 -34.42 -38.13
CA GLY A 15 23.66 -35.18 -37.06
C GLY A 15 24.32 -34.96 -35.69
N ILE A 16 25.66 -34.90 -35.64
CA ILE A 16 26.38 -34.58 -34.40
C ILE A 16 26.09 -33.14 -33.95
N VAL A 17 26.12 -32.17 -34.86
CA VAL A 17 25.83 -30.76 -34.55
C VAL A 17 24.40 -30.61 -34.00
N VAL A 18 23.42 -31.25 -34.64
CA VAL A 18 22.02 -31.24 -34.17
C VAL A 18 21.91 -31.87 -32.78
N LEU A 19 22.58 -33.00 -32.53
CA LEU A 19 22.57 -33.63 -31.20
C LEU A 19 23.18 -32.73 -30.12
N ILE A 20 24.31 -32.07 -30.41
CA ILE A 20 24.94 -31.13 -29.49
C ILE A 20 24.00 -29.96 -29.19
N LEU A 21 23.34 -29.40 -30.21
CA LEU A 21 22.38 -28.32 -30.03
C LEU A 21 21.16 -28.75 -29.20
N LEU A 22 20.65 -29.96 -29.41
CA LEU A 22 19.54 -30.51 -28.62
C LEU A 22 19.92 -30.74 -27.16
N VAL A 23 21.13 -31.24 -26.90
CA VAL A 23 21.63 -31.41 -25.53
C VAL A 23 21.85 -30.05 -24.87
N ALA A 24 22.47 -29.10 -25.57
CA ALA A 24 22.67 -27.73 -25.07
C ALA A 24 21.33 -27.04 -24.77
N TYR A 25 20.35 -27.16 -25.66
CA TYR A 25 19.00 -26.66 -25.45
C TYR A 25 18.33 -27.34 -24.25
N GLY A 26 18.40 -28.67 -24.15
CA GLY A 26 17.81 -29.42 -23.04
C GLY A 26 18.43 -29.06 -21.69
N SER A 27 19.76 -28.88 -21.63
CA SER A 27 20.45 -28.42 -20.42
C SER A 27 20.08 -26.97 -20.06
N LEU A 28 20.00 -26.08 -21.05
CA LEU A 28 19.60 -24.69 -20.85
C LEU A 28 18.14 -24.59 -20.37
N ALA A 29 17.22 -25.32 -21.01
CA ALA A 29 15.82 -25.44 -20.62
C ALA A 29 15.69 -26.01 -19.20
N TRP A 30 16.44 -27.06 -18.86
CA TRP A 30 16.42 -27.63 -17.52
C TRP A 30 16.89 -26.62 -16.47
N CYS A 31 17.94 -25.85 -16.72
CA CYS A 31 18.37 -24.79 -15.80
C CYS A 31 17.36 -23.65 -15.67
N ILE A 32 16.64 -23.30 -16.74
CA ILE A 32 15.64 -22.22 -16.72
C ILE A 32 14.36 -22.65 -16.01
N TYR A 33 13.89 -23.88 -16.25
CA TYR A 33 12.60 -24.36 -15.74
C TYR A 33 12.72 -25.18 -14.46
N SER A 34 13.92 -25.58 -14.02
CA SER A 34 14.09 -26.23 -12.73
C SER A 34 14.22 -25.22 -11.60
N SER A 35 13.90 -25.67 -10.39
CA SER A 35 14.19 -24.98 -9.13
C SER A 35 15.65 -25.13 -8.69
N SER A 36 16.54 -25.60 -9.58
CA SER A 36 17.97 -25.69 -9.28
C SER A 36 18.53 -24.28 -9.09
N GLY A 37 19.00 -23.98 -7.87
CA GLY A 37 19.46 -22.63 -7.51
C GLY A 37 18.43 -21.81 -6.71
N SER A 38 17.33 -22.43 -6.28
CA SER A 38 16.40 -21.83 -5.32
C SER A 38 17.14 -21.44 -4.03
N PHE A 39 16.72 -20.33 -3.45
CA PHE A 39 17.24 -19.92 -2.15
C PHE A 39 16.82 -20.92 -1.06
N PRO A 40 17.72 -21.21 -0.10
CA PRO A 40 17.48 -22.26 0.88
C PRO A 40 16.40 -21.84 1.87
N THR A 41 15.35 -22.65 2.00
CA THR A 41 14.26 -22.39 2.98
C THR A 41 14.52 -23.05 4.34
N ALA A 42 15.45 -24.00 4.40
CA ALA A 42 15.71 -24.77 5.61
C ALA A 42 16.42 -23.93 6.67
N GLY A 43 15.75 -23.72 7.81
CA GLY A 43 16.28 -22.96 8.94
C GLY A 43 16.11 -21.44 8.82
N ALA A 44 15.38 -20.96 7.81
CA ALA A 44 15.05 -19.55 7.66
C ALA A 44 14.12 -19.09 8.79
N GLU A 45 14.45 -17.97 9.40
CA GLU A 45 13.60 -17.31 10.40
C GLU A 45 12.64 -16.36 9.69
N TYR A 46 11.35 -16.48 10.04
CA TYR A 46 10.32 -15.55 9.59
C TYR A 46 10.42 -14.24 10.38
N PRO A 47 10.05 -13.08 9.77
CA PRO A 47 9.77 -11.87 10.53
C PRO A 47 8.80 -12.15 11.68
N ALA A 48 8.92 -11.41 12.77
CA ALA A 48 8.05 -11.62 13.92
C ALA A 48 6.58 -11.38 13.49
N PRO A 49 5.65 -12.33 13.72
CA PRO A 49 4.25 -12.12 13.39
C PRO A 49 3.71 -10.99 14.24
N ARG A 50 3.02 -10.04 13.60
CA ARG A 50 2.38 -8.91 14.27
C ARG A 50 0.90 -9.15 14.51
N ILE A 51 0.28 -10.04 13.74
CA ILE A 51 -1.08 -10.52 13.96
C ILE A 51 -0.99 -11.79 14.83
N GLY A 52 -1.39 -11.62 16.09
CA GLY A 52 -1.51 -12.69 17.08
C GLY A 52 -2.96 -13.14 17.20
N GLU A 53 -3.55 -12.91 18.37
CA GLU A 53 -4.94 -13.26 18.67
C GLU A 53 -5.95 -12.26 18.12
N LEU A 54 -5.62 -10.96 17.99
CA LEU A 54 -6.49 -9.97 17.34
C LEU A 54 -6.26 -10.03 15.83
N ILE A 55 -7.16 -10.72 15.13
CA ILE A 55 -7.00 -11.03 13.70
C ILE A 55 -7.71 -10.03 12.78
N TRP A 56 -8.64 -9.23 13.31
CA TRP A 56 -9.19 -8.05 12.62
C TRP A 56 -9.80 -7.08 13.64
N PRO A 57 -9.64 -5.75 13.46
CA PRO A 57 -8.93 -5.07 12.36
C PRO A 57 -7.40 -5.05 12.47
N THR A 58 -6.70 -4.85 11.35
CA THR A 58 -5.23 -4.87 11.26
C THR A 58 -4.69 -3.64 10.53
N ALA A 59 -3.36 -3.45 10.51
CA ALA A 59 -2.72 -2.31 9.85
C ALA A 59 -2.92 -2.25 8.31
N GLY A 60 -3.12 -3.41 7.65
CA GLY A 60 -3.38 -3.51 6.22
C GLY A 60 -4.85 -3.72 5.85
N TYR A 61 -5.72 -3.93 6.85
CA TYR A 61 -7.17 -4.04 6.71
C TYR A 61 -7.87 -3.42 7.95
N PRO A 62 -7.83 -2.08 8.07
CA PRO A 62 -8.37 -1.38 9.23
C PRO A 62 -9.90 -1.35 9.22
N ALA A 63 -10.49 -1.11 10.39
CA ALA A 63 -11.90 -0.78 10.52
C ALA A 63 -12.11 0.73 10.36
N MET A 64 -13.15 1.13 9.62
CA MET A 64 -13.64 2.50 9.58
C MET A 64 -14.94 2.57 10.39
N VAL A 65 -15.01 3.47 11.37
CA VAL A 65 -16.12 3.54 12.32
C VAL A 65 -16.52 4.98 12.63
N MET A 66 -17.79 5.16 12.98
CA MET A 66 -18.32 6.43 13.42
C MET A 66 -18.33 6.55 14.95
N PRO A 67 -18.24 7.77 15.52
CA PRO A 67 -18.50 8.01 16.94
C PRO A 67 -19.86 7.43 17.38
N GLY A 68 -19.87 6.65 18.46
CA GLY A 68 -21.08 5.96 18.94
C GLY A 68 -21.46 4.69 18.17
N GLY A 69 -20.77 4.38 17.07
CA GLY A 69 -20.99 3.23 16.21
C GLY A 69 -20.69 1.89 16.87
N LEU A 70 -21.12 0.81 16.21
CA LEU A 70 -20.75 -0.55 16.58
C LEU A 70 -19.54 -0.99 15.75
N MET A 71 -18.60 -1.65 16.39
CA MET A 71 -17.43 -2.24 15.77
C MET A 71 -17.33 -3.69 16.20
N GLU A 72 -17.13 -4.59 15.26
CA GLU A 72 -16.78 -5.98 15.57
C GLU A 72 -15.25 -6.10 15.62
N ILE A 73 -14.75 -7.03 16.41
CA ILE A 73 -13.34 -7.42 16.46
C ILE A 73 -13.32 -8.94 16.32
N GLU A 74 -12.56 -9.45 15.36
CA GLU A 74 -12.37 -10.89 15.22
C GLU A 74 -11.11 -11.33 15.96
N VAL A 75 -11.25 -12.43 16.71
CA VAL A 75 -10.23 -12.89 17.65
C VAL A 75 -10.06 -14.40 17.53
N ASP A 76 -8.81 -14.84 17.36
CA ASP A 76 -8.42 -16.24 17.33
C ASP A 76 -7.67 -16.62 18.60
N LEU A 77 -8.26 -17.49 19.43
CA LEU A 77 -7.71 -17.90 20.72
C LEU A 77 -7.16 -19.33 20.71
N ARG A 78 -6.95 -19.94 19.54
CA ARG A 78 -6.46 -21.34 19.42
C ARG A 78 -5.10 -21.57 20.06
N ASP A 79 -4.22 -20.59 20.00
CA ASP A 79 -2.86 -20.69 20.52
C ASP A 79 -2.79 -20.51 22.06
N VAL A 80 -3.88 -20.02 22.68
CA VAL A 80 -3.96 -19.76 24.13
C VAL A 80 -4.05 -21.06 24.94
N ALA A 81 -4.80 -22.05 24.42
CA ALA A 81 -5.03 -23.33 25.07
C ALA A 81 -3.91 -24.36 24.80
N GLY A 82 -3.02 -24.10 23.84
CA GLY A 82 -1.92 -25.00 23.47
C GLY A 82 -2.32 -26.29 22.76
N GLU A 83 -3.61 -26.44 22.42
CA GLU A 83 -4.15 -27.63 21.73
C GLU A 83 -4.68 -27.32 20.32
N GLY A 84 -4.55 -26.07 19.84
CA GLY A 84 -5.05 -25.65 18.52
C GLY A 84 -6.58 -25.61 18.41
N VAL A 85 -7.28 -25.68 19.54
CA VAL A 85 -8.75 -25.60 19.66
C VAL A 85 -9.12 -24.26 20.29
N GLN A 86 -10.22 -23.67 19.84
CA GLN A 86 -10.73 -22.41 20.39
C GLN A 86 -11.06 -22.52 21.87
N ALA A 87 -10.62 -21.55 22.66
CA ALA A 87 -11.05 -21.43 24.04
C ALA A 87 -12.57 -21.21 24.11
N GLU A 88 -13.27 -22.01 24.93
CA GLU A 88 -14.72 -21.92 25.09
C GLU A 88 -15.14 -21.08 26.30
N ASP A 89 -14.34 -21.11 27.36
CA ASP A 89 -14.51 -20.27 28.54
C ASP A 89 -13.83 -18.92 28.31
N VAL A 90 -14.57 -18.00 27.68
CA VAL A 90 -14.08 -16.67 27.28
C VAL A 90 -14.96 -15.59 27.86
N SER A 91 -14.36 -14.66 28.58
CA SER A 91 -15.04 -13.53 29.22
C SER A 91 -14.11 -12.32 29.37
N GLY A 92 -14.55 -11.28 30.08
CA GLY A 92 -13.67 -10.14 30.39
C GLY A 92 -13.24 -9.29 29.19
N TRP A 93 -13.98 -9.33 28.07
CA TRP A 93 -13.70 -8.56 26.86
C TRP A 93 -13.49 -7.07 27.14
N ARG A 94 -12.30 -6.57 26.82
CA ARG A 94 -11.94 -5.17 26.97
C ARG A 94 -11.14 -4.71 25.76
N ALA A 95 -11.60 -3.65 25.11
CA ALA A 95 -10.87 -3.02 24.01
C ALA A 95 -10.62 -1.54 24.33
N VAL A 96 -9.43 -1.06 23.97
CA VAL A 96 -9.01 0.32 24.16
C VAL A 96 -8.38 0.82 22.85
N MET A 97 -8.87 1.95 22.36
CA MET A 97 -8.28 2.69 21.23
C MET A 97 -7.38 3.81 21.75
N LYS A 98 -6.21 3.97 21.14
CA LYS A 98 -5.26 5.08 21.41
C LYS A 98 -4.87 5.75 20.09
N PRO A 99 -4.91 7.08 19.96
CA PRO A 99 -4.52 7.72 18.70
C PRO A 99 -3.10 7.34 18.31
N SER A 100 -2.90 7.00 17.05
CA SER A 100 -1.58 6.72 16.49
C SER A 100 -0.74 8.01 16.38
N ARG A 101 -1.43 9.16 16.28
CA ARG A 101 -0.82 10.49 16.26
C ARG A 101 -0.09 10.80 17.58
N LYS A 102 1.20 11.15 17.47
CA LYS A 102 2.08 11.44 18.61
C LYS A 102 1.64 12.65 19.44
N GLU A 103 1.13 13.71 18.81
CA GLU A 103 0.64 14.92 19.48
C GLU A 103 -0.53 14.62 20.44
N LEU A 104 -1.23 13.51 20.22
CA LEU A 104 -2.38 13.07 20.99
C LEU A 104 -2.06 11.96 21.99
N THR A 105 -0.77 11.68 22.20
CA THR A 105 -0.30 10.70 23.19
C THR A 105 -0.91 11.01 24.57
N GLY A 106 -1.67 10.06 25.12
CA GLY A 106 -2.38 10.21 26.39
C GLY A 106 -3.91 10.15 26.26
N LEU A 107 -4.46 10.36 25.06
CA LEU A 107 -5.83 9.96 24.75
C LEU A 107 -5.95 8.43 24.74
N ALA A 108 -7.00 7.94 25.38
CA ALA A 108 -7.41 6.56 25.30
C ALA A 108 -8.93 6.48 25.43
N TYR A 109 -9.55 5.71 24.56
CA TYR A 109 -10.98 5.47 24.55
C TYR A 109 -11.21 4.00 24.88
N THR A 110 -11.92 3.72 25.98
CA THR A 110 -12.34 2.35 26.30
C THR A 110 -13.66 2.08 25.59
N LEU A 111 -13.70 0.99 24.84
CA LEU A 111 -14.89 0.62 24.08
C LEU A 111 -15.82 -0.19 24.99
N THR A 112 -17.13 -0.01 24.81
CA THR A 112 -18.11 -0.71 25.64
C THR A 112 -18.45 -2.06 25.00
N PRO A 113 -18.16 -3.21 25.61
CA PRO A 113 -18.54 -4.51 25.06
C PRO A 113 -20.07 -4.64 25.00
N THR A 114 -20.57 -5.16 23.89
CA THR A 114 -22.02 -5.32 23.64
C THR A 114 -22.43 -6.77 23.45
N GLY A 115 -21.50 -7.63 23.05
CA GLY A 115 -21.72 -9.06 22.90
C GLY A 115 -20.48 -9.76 22.35
N ALA A 116 -20.49 -11.09 22.40
CA ALA A 116 -19.51 -11.92 21.71
C ALA A 116 -20.21 -13.18 21.19
N ARG A 117 -19.84 -13.62 19.99
CA ARG A 117 -20.36 -14.82 19.34
C ARG A 117 -19.21 -15.61 18.71
N ARG A 118 -19.44 -16.90 18.47
CA ARG A 118 -18.55 -17.75 17.67
C ARG A 118 -19.17 -17.97 16.30
N ALA A 119 -18.43 -17.65 15.24
CA ALA A 119 -18.84 -17.90 13.86
C ALA A 119 -17.61 -18.08 12.97
N ALA A 120 -17.80 -18.52 11.72
CA ALA A 120 -16.73 -18.48 10.74
C ALA A 120 -16.31 -17.02 10.55
N SER A 121 -15.03 -16.79 10.28
CA SER A 121 -14.53 -15.44 10.02
C SER A 121 -15.28 -14.83 8.83
N ASP A 122 -15.74 -13.60 9.01
CA ASP A 122 -16.33 -12.77 7.96
C ASP A 122 -15.22 -12.01 7.19
N ARG A 123 -13.96 -12.06 7.68
CA ARG A 123 -12.82 -11.25 7.21
C ARG A 123 -11.72 -12.06 6.54
N TRP A 124 -11.54 -13.31 6.94
CA TRP A 124 -10.46 -14.19 6.51
C TRP A 124 -11.03 -15.32 5.64
N PRO A 125 -10.68 -15.34 4.34
CA PRO A 125 -11.23 -16.33 3.43
C PRO A 125 -10.85 -17.77 3.75
N GLU A 126 -11.66 -18.73 3.29
CA GLU A 126 -11.45 -20.14 3.56
C GLU A 126 -10.07 -20.63 3.08
N GLY A 127 -9.34 -21.34 3.95
CA GLY A 127 -8.03 -21.91 3.64
C GLY A 127 -6.84 -21.01 3.95
N THR A 128 -7.07 -19.75 4.35
CA THR A 128 -6.03 -18.85 4.90
C THR A 128 -5.66 -19.24 6.33
N ARG A 129 -4.59 -18.64 6.90
CA ARG A 129 -4.15 -18.91 8.29
C ARG A 129 -5.31 -18.87 9.29
N PHE A 130 -6.15 -17.83 9.21
CA PHE A 130 -7.25 -17.60 10.15
C PHE A 130 -8.62 -18.00 9.61
N GLY A 131 -8.82 -18.11 8.29
CA GLY A 131 -10.05 -18.58 7.66
C GLY A 131 -10.16 -20.11 7.61
N LYS A 132 -9.92 -20.80 8.72
CA LYS A 132 -10.18 -22.25 8.82
C LYS A 132 -11.66 -22.49 9.12
N PRO A 133 -12.24 -23.66 8.81
CA PRO A 133 -13.65 -23.99 9.07
C PRO A 133 -14.06 -24.03 10.56
N ASP A 134 -13.17 -23.64 11.48
CA ASP A 134 -13.46 -23.48 12.90
C ASP A 134 -13.90 -22.04 13.19
N VAL A 135 -14.89 -21.91 14.06
CA VAL A 135 -15.48 -20.63 14.45
C VAL A 135 -14.51 -19.75 15.27
N VAL A 136 -14.13 -18.58 14.77
CA VAL A 136 -13.40 -17.53 15.53
C VAL A 136 -14.36 -16.78 16.45
N TRP A 137 -13.83 -15.98 17.38
CA TRP A 137 -14.64 -15.11 18.22
C TRP A 137 -14.87 -13.77 17.54
N HIS A 138 -16.14 -13.38 17.44
CA HIS A 138 -16.58 -12.06 17.02
C HIS A 138 -17.04 -11.30 18.26
N ALA A 139 -16.23 -10.37 18.73
CA ALA A 139 -16.55 -9.54 19.88
C ALA A 139 -17.04 -8.16 19.40
N SER A 140 -18.28 -7.81 19.73
CA SER A 140 -18.89 -6.55 19.32
C SER A 140 -18.76 -5.50 20.40
N PHE A 141 -18.29 -4.32 20.03
CA PHE A 141 -18.07 -3.19 20.92
C PHE A 141 -18.78 -1.94 20.40
N ARG A 142 -19.17 -1.05 21.32
CA ARG A 142 -19.62 0.30 21.01
C ARG A 142 -18.47 1.28 21.19
N VAL A 143 -18.20 2.03 20.14
CA VAL A 143 -17.25 3.14 20.15
C VAL A 143 -17.86 4.30 20.97
N PRO A 144 -17.12 4.96 21.87
CA PRO A 144 -17.63 6.13 22.60
C PRO A 144 -18.14 7.23 21.66
N ALA A 145 -19.15 7.99 22.07
CA ALA A 145 -19.74 9.04 21.23
C ALA A 145 -18.86 10.30 21.17
N GLU A 146 -17.99 10.46 22.16
CA GLU A 146 -17.05 11.56 22.33
C GLU A 146 -15.69 11.30 21.67
N VAL A 147 -15.51 10.15 21.02
CA VAL A 147 -14.26 9.86 20.28
C VAL A 147 -14.09 10.91 19.18
N VAL A 148 -12.85 11.33 18.96
CA VAL A 148 -12.53 12.32 17.93
C VAL A 148 -12.18 11.62 16.61
N PRO A 149 -12.48 12.21 15.44
CA PRO A 149 -12.02 11.66 14.17
C PRO A 149 -10.49 11.67 14.08
N GLU A 150 -9.89 10.48 14.03
CA GLU A 150 -8.45 10.25 13.92
C GLU A 150 -8.18 8.75 13.62
N LEU A 151 -6.94 8.41 13.31
CA LEU A 151 -6.44 7.04 13.25
C LEU A 151 -5.97 6.55 14.64
N TYR A 152 -6.33 5.31 14.97
CA TYR A 152 -6.10 4.70 16.27
C TYR A 152 -5.44 3.33 16.16
N ASP A 153 -4.55 3.08 17.12
CA ASP A 153 -4.11 1.75 17.50
C ASP A 153 -5.19 1.10 18.37
N LEU A 154 -5.39 -0.19 18.18
CA LEU A 154 -6.36 -0.98 18.93
C LEU A 154 -5.64 -1.95 19.86
N HIS A 155 -6.00 -1.91 21.13
CA HIS A 155 -5.53 -2.85 22.14
C HIS A 155 -6.70 -3.69 22.67
N LEU A 156 -6.54 -5.00 22.69
CA LEU A 156 -7.52 -5.95 23.20
C LEU A 156 -6.95 -6.72 24.39
N GLU A 157 -7.77 -6.87 25.42
CA GLU A 157 -7.59 -7.81 26.53
C GLU A 157 -8.83 -8.71 26.62
N VAL A 158 -8.59 -10.01 26.81
CA VAL A 158 -9.66 -11.00 26.99
C VAL A 158 -9.21 -12.09 27.97
N GLU A 159 -10.12 -12.53 28.84
CA GLU A 159 -9.87 -13.68 29.71
C GLU A 159 -10.33 -14.95 29.00
N ALA A 160 -9.40 -15.87 28.75
CA ALA A 160 -9.67 -17.14 28.08
C ALA A 160 -9.01 -18.29 28.84
N SER A 161 -9.78 -19.32 29.19
CA SER A 161 -9.29 -20.51 29.92
C SER A 161 -8.53 -20.15 31.22
N GLY A 162 -9.00 -19.13 31.95
CA GLY A 162 -8.38 -18.66 33.20
C GLY A 162 -7.07 -17.89 33.02
N ARG A 163 -6.71 -17.48 31.79
CA ARG A 163 -5.54 -16.66 31.47
C ARG A 163 -5.98 -15.34 30.84
N LEU A 164 -5.31 -14.25 31.20
CA LEU A 164 -5.45 -12.98 30.49
C LEU A 164 -4.61 -13.04 29.21
N VAL A 165 -5.26 -12.81 28.08
CA VAL A 165 -4.67 -12.73 26.74
C VAL A 165 -4.76 -11.28 26.29
N SER A 166 -3.70 -10.78 25.67
CA SER A 166 -3.65 -9.41 25.18
C SER A 166 -2.94 -9.34 23.84
N ASP A 167 -3.53 -8.61 22.90
CA ASP A 167 -2.93 -8.33 21.60
C ASP A 167 -3.21 -6.87 21.19
N SER A 168 -2.44 -6.33 20.25
CA SER A 168 -2.62 -4.96 19.75
C SER A 168 -2.29 -4.86 18.27
N GLN A 169 -3.06 -4.06 17.55
CA GLN A 169 -2.79 -3.72 16.15
C GLN A 169 -2.62 -2.21 16.00
N PRO A 170 -1.50 -1.73 15.43
CA PRO A 170 -1.33 -0.33 15.11
C PRO A 170 -2.24 0.07 13.94
N HIS A 171 -2.65 1.33 13.91
CA HIS A 171 -3.39 1.92 12.78
C HIS A 171 -4.66 1.15 12.37
N ALA A 172 -5.22 0.37 13.30
CA ALA A 172 -6.24 -0.62 13.01
C ALA A 172 -7.66 -0.03 12.97
N VAL A 173 -7.88 1.15 13.55
CA VAL A 173 -9.22 1.76 13.60
C VAL A 173 -9.14 3.21 13.17
N SER A 174 -9.84 3.56 12.10
CA SER A 174 -10.08 4.94 11.70
C SER A 174 -11.45 5.39 12.16
N VAL A 175 -11.49 6.47 12.94
CA VAL A 175 -12.75 7.13 13.29
C VAL A 175 -13.00 8.23 12.28
N THR A 176 -14.08 8.11 11.52
CA THR A 176 -14.47 9.13 10.53
C THR A 176 -15.47 10.13 11.09
N ALA A 177 -15.53 11.32 10.49
CA ALA A 177 -16.44 12.39 10.89
C ALA A 177 -17.82 12.29 10.24
N ALA A 178 -17.89 11.63 9.08
CA ALA A 178 -19.10 11.42 8.30
C ALA A 178 -19.08 10.01 7.70
N ASP A 179 -20.28 9.51 7.42
CA ASP A 179 -20.55 8.27 6.72
C ASP A 179 -21.47 8.61 5.54
N ASP A 180 -20.92 9.41 4.63
CA ASP A 180 -21.59 9.80 3.38
C ASP A 180 -20.81 9.27 2.17
N ASP A 181 -21.40 9.41 0.99
CA ASP A 181 -20.78 8.96 -0.26
C ASP A 181 -19.76 9.99 -0.81
N SER A 182 -19.16 10.82 0.06
CA SER A 182 -18.19 11.87 -0.30
C SER A 182 -16.89 11.73 0.49
N PHE A 183 -15.85 11.26 -0.18
CA PHE A 183 -14.54 11.02 0.43
C PHE A 183 -13.40 11.23 -0.57
N THR A 184 -12.19 11.40 -0.06
CA THR A 184 -10.96 11.37 -0.85
C THR A 184 -10.07 10.22 -0.43
N PHE A 185 -9.38 9.61 -1.40
CA PHE A 185 -8.38 8.60 -1.10
C PHE A 185 -7.19 8.71 -2.03
N VAL A 186 -6.03 8.26 -1.57
CA VAL A 186 -4.82 8.18 -2.40
C VAL A 186 -4.54 6.72 -2.74
N SER A 187 -4.17 6.45 -3.99
CA SER A 187 -3.63 5.14 -4.38
C SER A 187 -2.13 5.21 -4.66
N LEU A 188 -1.42 4.19 -4.17
CA LEU A 188 0.03 3.99 -4.34
C LEU A 188 0.30 2.55 -4.81
N ALA A 189 1.32 2.34 -5.64
CA ALA A 189 1.72 1.02 -6.12
C ALA A 189 3.25 0.93 -6.21
N ASP A 190 3.77 -0.30 -6.23
CA ASP A 190 5.13 -0.58 -6.68
C ASP A 190 6.17 0.23 -5.89
N ILE A 191 6.16 0.00 -4.57
CA ILE A 191 7.03 0.67 -3.60
C ILE A 191 8.42 0.07 -3.59
N HIS A 192 8.54 -1.24 -3.83
CA HIS A 192 9.80 -1.97 -3.98
C HIS A 192 10.85 -1.59 -2.93
N VAL A 193 10.51 -1.65 -1.63
CA VAL A 193 11.52 -1.49 -0.57
C VAL A 193 12.59 -2.55 -0.78
N HIS A 194 13.84 -2.09 -0.85
CA HIS A 194 14.95 -2.94 -1.26
C HIS A 194 16.26 -2.59 -0.54
N ARG A 195 17.19 -3.54 -0.48
CA ARG A 195 18.55 -3.28 0.06
C ARG A 195 19.38 -2.42 -0.89
N ARG A 196 20.43 -1.78 -0.38
CA ARG A 196 21.39 -1.06 -1.24
C ARG A 196 22.22 -1.99 -2.10
N ASP A 197 22.78 -1.45 -3.18
CA ASP A 197 23.76 -2.11 -4.05
C ASP A 197 23.23 -3.37 -4.76
N ILE A 198 21.93 -3.42 -5.03
CA ILE A 198 21.26 -4.60 -5.62
C ILE A 198 21.34 -4.69 -7.14
N SER A 199 22.15 -3.84 -7.76
CA SER A 199 22.39 -3.82 -9.21
C SER A 199 22.91 -5.17 -9.71
N GLY A 200 22.18 -5.78 -10.64
CA GLY A 200 22.57 -6.99 -11.35
C GLY A 200 22.99 -6.72 -12.80
N TRP A 201 23.65 -7.68 -13.44
CA TRP A 201 24.08 -7.52 -14.84
C TRP A 201 22.93 -7.47 -15.85
N MET A 202 21.76 -8.05 -15.53
CA MET A 202 20.53 -7.96 -16.35
C MET A 202 19.60 -6.83 -15.95
N GLN A 203 19.68 -6.38 -14.69
CA GLN A 203 18.78 -5.39 -14.12
C GLN A 203 19.63 -4.41 -13.33
N GLN A 204 19.91 -3.26 -13.92
CA GLN A 204 20.56 -2.17 -13.20
C GLN A 204 19.59 -1.62 -12.17
N GLN A 205 20.11 -1.17 -11.03
CA GLN A 205 19.30 -0.71 -9.91
C GLN A 205 19.91 0.52 -9.25
N THR A 206 19.09 1.53 -8.97
CA THR A 206 19.53 2.74 -8.29
C THR A 206 19.28 2.68 -6.79
N ASP A 207 20.24 3.19 -6.02
CA ASP A 207 20.07 3.39 -4.59
C ASP A 207 19.34 4.71 -4.26
N LYS A 208 18.89 5.47 -5.26
CA LYS A 208 18.32 6.81 -5.04
C LYS A 208 17.13 6.80 -4.07
N GLY A 209 16.32 5.74 -4.12
CA GLY A 209 15.16 5.56 -3.25
C GLY A 209 15.48 5.05 -1.84
N ILE A 210 16.74 4.71 -1.53
CA ILE A 210 17.15 4.05 -0.29
C ILE A 210 18.25 4.85 0.41
N SER A 211 18.12 5.08 1.73
CA SER A 211 19.15 5.77 2.52
C SER A 211 20.39 4.89 2.74
N PRO A 212 21.55 5.43 3.15
CA PRO A 212 22.71 4.61 3.54
C PRO A 212 22.42 3.57 4.63
N GLU A 213 21.43 3.84 5.48
CA GLU A 213 20.97 2.98 6.57
C GLU A 213 19.89 1.97 6.12
N GLY A 214 19.45 2.01 4.86
CA GLY A 214 18.43 1.08 4.32
C GLY A 214 17.00 1.60 4.40
N ARG A 215 16.77 2.87 4.77
CA ARG A 215 15.41 3.42 4.84
C ARG A 215 14.82 3.69 3.45
N PRO A 216 13.53 3.41 3.19
CA PRO A 216 12.88 3.67 1.91
C PRO A 216 12.47 5.15 1.76
N VAL A 217 13.41 5.99 1.32
CA VAL A 217 13.27 7.45 1.23
C VAL A 217 12.10 7.88 0.35
N TYR A 218 11.87 7.20 -0.78
CA TYR A 218 10.77 7.56 -1.69
C TYR A 218 9.40 7.28 -1.06
N LEU A 219 9.25 6.14 -0.37
CA LEU A 219 8.05 5.85 0.39
C LEU A 219 7.84 6.88 1.51
N GLU A 220 8.88 7.19 2.27
CA GLU A 220 8.78 8.15 3.38
C GLU A 220 8.38 9.55 2.89
N ASN A 221 8.91 10.01 1.75
CA ASN A 221 8.50 11.29 1.14
C ASN A 221 7.07 11.24 0.56
N ALA A 222 6.64 10.09 0.03
CA ALA A 222 5.26 9.89 -0.42
C ALA A 222 4.30 9.99 0.77
N ILE A 223 4.64 9.34 1.88
CA ILE A 223 3.89 9.39 3.14
C ILE A 223 3.78 10.82 3.66
N GLU A 224 4.87 11.60 3.63
CA GLU A 224 4.82 13.02 4.03
C GLU A 224 3.80 13.82 3.21
N GLN A 225 3.79 13.66 1.87
CA GLN A 225 2.81 14.33 1.01
C GLN A 225 1.38 13.84 1.26
N VAL A 226 1.19 12.54 1.45
CA VAL A 226 -0.11 11.96 1.79
C VAL A 226 -0.61 12.50 3.13
N ASN A 227 0.24 12.58 4.14
CA ASN A 227 -0.11 13.13 5.46
C ASN A 227 -0.46 14.63 5.38
N LEU A 228 0.20 15.40 4.49
CA LEU A 228 -0.17 16.80 4.23
C LEU A 228 -1.55 16.93 3.57
N ILE A 229 -1.85 16.09 2.57
CA ILE A 229 -3.17 16.05 1.91
C ILE A 229 -4.23 15.56 2.90
N ARG A 230 -3.88 14.56 3.73
CA ARG A 230 -4.73 13.87 4.69
C ARG A 230 -6.04 13.39 4.05
N PRO A 231 -5.97 12.46 3.08
CA PRO A 231 -7.17 11.84 2.52
C PRO A 231 -7.91 11.03 3.60
N ASP A 232 -9.13 10.58 3.32
CA ASP A 232 -9.89 9.75 4.26
C ASP A 232 -9.27 8.35 4.44
N PHE A 233 -8.62 7.83 3.39
CA PHE A 233 -7.83 6.59 3.44
C PHE A 233 -6.81 6.51 2.29
N VAL A 234 -5.95 5.50 2.35
CA VAL A 234 -4.97 5.14 1.32
C VAL A 234 -5.21 3.70 0.87
N VAL A 235 -5.02 3.43 -0.42
CA VAL A 235 -4.96 2.07 -0.97
C VAL A 235 -3.55 1.79 -1.51
N LEU A 236 -2.96 0.66 -1.12
CA LEU A 236 -1.68 0.19 -1.64
C LEU A 236 -1.91 -1.01 -2.56
N LEU A 237 -1.52 -0.90 -3.83
CA LEU A 237 -1.86 -1.85 -4.90
C LEU A 237 -0.73 -2.84 -5.21
N GLY A 238 -0.01 -3.30 -4.20
CA GLY A 238 1.03 -4.35 -4.29
C GLY A 238 2.45 -3.87 -4.62
N ASP A 239 3.37 -4.83 -4.50
CA ASP A 239 4.83 -4.74 -4.66
C ASP A 239 5.46 -3.78 -3.65
N PHE A 240 5.28 -4.09 -2.37
CA PHE A 240 5.77 -3.29 -1.25
C PHE A 240 7.25 -3.50 -0.98
N VAL A 241 7.68 -4.75 -1.05
CA VAL A 241 9.08 -5.16 -0.96
C VAL A 241 9.56 -5.65 -2.31
N ARG A 242 10.87 -5.79 -2.49
CA ARG A 242 11.42 -6.39 -3.71
C ARG A 242 11.64 -7.90 -3.57
N ALA A 243 12.22 -8.36 -2.49
CA ALA A 243 12.52 -9.74 -2.14
C ALA A 243 13.19 -10.60 -3.23
N GLN A 244 13.96 -10.02 -4.16
CA GLN A 244 14.40 -10.71 -5.39
C GLN A 244 15.89 -10.57 -5.72
N HIS A 245 16.76 -10.07 -4.83
CA HIS A 245 18.18 -9.91 -5.13
C HIS A 245 19.03 -11.05 -4.55
N GLU A 246 18.90 -11.33 -3.26
CA GLU A 246 19.68 -12.31 -2.50
C GLU A 246 18.84 -13.07 -1.47
N PRO A 247 19.30 -14.26 -1.02
CA PRO A 247 18.67 -14.97 0.07
C PRO A 247 18.57 -14.10 1.34
N GLY A 248 17.39 -14.05 1.95
CA GLY A 248 17.16 -13.32 3.19
C GLY A 248 16.75 -11.84 3.00
N ASP A 249 16.62 -11.37 1.76
CA ASP A 249 16.17 -10.00 1.47
C ASP A 249 14.77 -9.73 2.02
N TYR A 250 13.86 -10.69 1.86
CA TYR A 250 12.46 -10.52 2.24
C TYR A 250 12.36 -10.04 3.70
N GLN A 251 13.07 -10.69 4.62
CA GLN A 251 12.99 -10.37 6.04
C GLN A 251 13.46 -8.96 6.36
N VAL A 252 14.51 -8.47 5.69
CA VAL A 252 15.05 -7.12 5.94
C VAL A 252 14.16 -6.06 5.30
N GLU A 253 13.76 -6.29 4.07
CA GLU A 253 12.97 -5.34 3.28
C GLU A 253 11.56 -5.20 3.84
N PHE A 254 10.95 -6.29 4.30
CA PHE A 254 9.64 -6.26 4.93
C PHE A 254 9.63 -5.47 6.25
N GLU A 255 10.67 -5.61 7.07
CA GLU A 255 10.77 -4.87 8.32
C GLU A 255 10.93 -3.35 8.08
N GLU A 256 11.72 -2.95 7.08
CA GLU A 256 11.83 -1.53 6.69
C GLU A 256 10.55 -0.99 6.07
N PHE A 257 9.86 -1.78 5.25
CA PHE A 257 8.54 -1.44 4.73
C PHE A 257 7.53 -1.23 5.88
N TYR A 258 7.41 -2.19 6.79
CA TYR A 258 6.45 -2.12 7.89
C TYR A 258 6.74 -0.92 8.80
N ARG A 259 8.01 -0.64 9.08
CA ARG A 259 8.41 0.57 9.84
C ARG A 259 7.96 1.85 9.14
N ALA A 260 8.07 1.92 7.82
CA ALA A 260 7.62 3.08 7.06
C ALA A 260 6.08 3.15 7.00
N LEU A 261 5.38 2.02 6.92
CA LEU A 261 3.91 1.93 6.94
C LEU A 261 3.31 2.60 8.19
N GLU A 262 3.96 2.47 9.36
CA GLU A 262 3.59 3.16 10.60
C GLU A 262 3.75 4.70 10.54
N GLY A 263 4.25 5.24 9.44
CA GLY A 263 4.34 6.68 9.19
C GLY A 263 3.06 7.32 8.64
N PHE A 264 2.12 6.53 8.11
CA PHE A 264 0.83 7.06 7.63
C PHE A 264 -0.03 7.57 8.79
N GLU A 265 -0.65 8.75 8.61
CA GLU A 265 -1.56 9.35 9.58
C GLU A 265 -3.04 9.19 9.22
N VAL A 266 -3.32 8.28 8.28
CA VAL A 266 -4.63 7.92 7.72
C VAL A 266 -4.66 6.40 7.50
N PRO A 267 -5.83 5.73 7.53
CA PRO A 267 -5.90 4.26 7.38
C PRO A 267 -5.40 3.79 6.01
N VAL A 268 -4.82 2.60 5.98
CA VAL A 268 -4.26 1.97 4.77
C VAL A 268 -4.94 0.64 4.49
N PHE A 269 -5.48 0.48 3.29
CA PHE A 269 -5.97 -0.79 2.76
C PHE A 269 -4.95 -1.35 1.76
N ALA A 270 -4.46 -2.55 2.01
CA ALA A 270 -3.37 -3.14 1.23
C ALA A 270 -3.84 -4.33 0.39
N VAL A 271 -3.27 -4.47 -0.81
CA VAL A 271 -3.41 -5.63 -1.71
C VAL A 271 -2.02 -6.16 -2.04
N PRO A 272 -1.78 -7.49 -2.05
CA PRO A 272 -0.47 -8.05 -2.36
C PRO A 272 -0.13 -7.93 -3.84
N GLY A 273 1.13 -7.62 -4.12
CA GLY A 273 1.74 -7.76 -5.43
C GLY A 273 2.52 -9.07 -5.57
N ASN A 274 3.17 -9.25 -6.70
CA ASN A 274 3.95 -10.46 -6.94
C ASN A 274 5.20 -10.55 -6.07
N HIS A 275 5.86 -9.43 -5.81
CA HIS A 275 7.04 -9.39 -4.95
C HIS A 275 6.72 -9.67 -3.48
N ASP A 276 5.52 -9.31 -3.03
CA ASP A 276 5.06 -9.52 -1.65
C ASP A 276 4.76 -10.98 -1.33
N VAL A 277 4.57 -11.83 -2.34
CA VAL A 277 4.24 -13.25 -2.11
C VAL A 277 5.34 -14.19 -2.59
N TYR A 278 6.48 -13.69 -3.03
CA TYR A 278 7.60 -14.53 -3.42
C TYR A 278 8.14 -15.37 -2.25
N VAL A 279 8.72 -16.52 -2.60
CA VAL A 279 9.43 -17.38 -1.66
C VAL A 279 10.93 -17.10 -1.81
N ASN A 280 11.47 -16.31 -0.88
CA ASN A 280 12.88 -16.01 -0.72
C ASN A 280 13.30 -16.42 0.70
N GLU A 281 13.71 -17.68 0.84
CA GLU A 281 13.92 -18.42 2.12
C GLU A 281 12.64 -18.60 2.97
N VAL A 282 11.86 -17.54 3.14
CA VAL A 282 10.53 -17.51 3.77
C VAL A 282 9.43 -17.40 2.71
N ASP A 283 8.23 -17.86 3.04
CA ASP A 283 7.05 -17.69 2.19
C ASP A 283 6.42 -16.31 2.42
N GLY A 284 6.53 -15.41 1.43
CA GLY A 284 6.00 -14.04 1.53
C GLY A 284 4.49 -13.96 1.76
N ALA A 285 3.70 -14.88 1.19
CA ALA A 285 2.25 -14.93 1.42
C ALA A 285 1.93 -15.22 2.89
N ARG A 286 2.76 -16.06 3.54
CA ARG A 286 2.65 -16.25 4.99
C ARG A 286 3.07 -14.99 5.73
N VAL A 287 4.19 -14.35 5.40
CA VAL A 287 4.59 -13.10 6.06
C VAL A 287 3.49 -12.04 5.96
N TRP A 288 2.82 -11.94 4.81
CA TRP A 288 1.66 -11.08 4.59
C TRP A 288 0.51 -11.39 5.57
N GLU A 289 0.03 -12.63 5.60
CA GLU A 289 -1.08 -13.04 6.48
C GLU A 289 -0.75 -12.89 7.97
N GLU A 290 0.52 -13.00 8.34
CA GLU A 290 0.97 -12.86 9.73
C GLU A 290 1.19 -11.41 10.17
N ASN A 291 1.14 -10.42 9.26
CA ASN A 291 1.53 -9.04 9.57
C ASN A 291 0.60 -7.95 9.01
N LEU A 292 -0.07 -8.17 7.88
CA LEU A 292 -0.88 -7.13 7.21
C LEU A 292 -2.36 -7.46 7.21
N GLY A 293 -2.75 -8.69 6.86
CA GLY A 293 -4.15 -9.08 6.74
C GLY A 293 -4.35 -10.23 5.74
N PRO A 294 -5.61 -10.52 5.36
CA PRO A 294 -5.90 -11.51 4.32
C PRO A 294 -5.34 -11.08 2.96
N LEU A 295 -5.12 -12.05 2.06
CA LEU A 295 -4.66 -11.78 0.69
C LEU A 295 -5.76 -11.14 -0.17
N TYR A 296 -7.03 -11.38 0.18
CA TYR A 296 -8.20 -10.79 -0.47
C TYR A 296 -9.34 -10.61 0.53
N TYR A 297 -10.10 -9.53 0.36
CA TYR A 297 -11.16 -9.09 1.28
C TYR A 297 -11.94 -7.95 0.63
N SER A 298 -12.96 -7.42 1.30
CA SER A 298 -13.68 -6.23 0.85
C SER A 298 -13.98 -5.28 2.01
N PHE A 299 -14.24 -4.01 1.69
CA PHE A 299 -14.61 -3.00 2.68
C PHE A 299 -15.54 -1.94 2.06
N ASP A 300 -16.22 -1.19 2.91
CA ASP A 300 -17.17 -0.15 2.51
C ASP A 300 -16.73 1.22 3.04
N VAL A 301 -17.03 2.27 2.27
CA VAL A 301 -16.89 3.67 2.67
C VAL A 301 -18.16 4.41 2.23
N GLY A 302 -18.96 4.88 3.18
CA GLY A 302 -20.34 5.27 2.88
C GLY A 302 -21.10 4.07 2.32
N GLY A 303 -21.89 4.29 1.26
CA GLY A 303 -22.50 3.22 0.47
C GLY A 303 -21.58 2.61 -0.60
N CYS A 304 -20.38 3.17 -0.82
CA CYS A 304 -19.46 2.70 -1.86
C CYS A 304 -18.70 1.44 -1.40
N HIS A 305 -18.49 0.51 -2.33
CA HIS A 305 -17.92 -0.80 -2.05
C HIS A 305 -16.57 -1.01 -2.74
N PHE A 306 -15.61 -1.63 -2.03
CA PHE A 306 -14.27 -1.92 -2.51
C PHE A 306 -13.94 -3.41 -2.34
N THR A 307 -13.68 -4.09 -3.45
CA THR A 307 -13.26 -5.50 -3.48
C THR A 307 -11.75 -5.58 -3.74
N CYS A 308 -10.99 -6.12 -2.79
CA CYS A 308 -9.54 -6.35 -2.89
C CYS A 308 -9.25 -7.78 -3.34
N VAL A 309 -8.48 -7.95 -4.42
CA VAL A 309 -8.27 -9.26 -5.08
C VAL A 309 -6.79 -9.63 -5.12
N ASP A 310 -6.48 -10.84 -4.66
CA ASP A 310 -5.17 -11.47 -4.84
C ASP A 310 -5.02 -11.95 -6.29
N THR A 311 -4.05 -11.39 -7.00
CA THR A 311 -3.73 -11.79 -8.37
C THR A 311 -2.51 -12.69 -8.46
N CYS A 312 -2.04 -13.24 -7.34
CA CYS A 312 -0.82 -14.03 -7.25
C CYS A 312 -1.09 -15.45 -6.74
N GLN A 313 -2.23 -16.06 -7.12
CA GLN A 313 -2.65 -17.41 -6.71
C GLN A 313 -1.80 -18.51 -7.35
N TRP A 314 -0.55 -18.61 -6.92
CA TRP A 314 0.48 -19.48 -7.46
C TRP A 314 0.87 -20.56 -6.45
N PRO A 315 1.13 -21.81 -6.92
CA PRO A 315 1.82 -22.79 -6.11
C PRO A 315 3.18 -22.25 -5.64
N ALA A 316 3.61 -22.60 -4.42
CA ALA A 316 4.86 -22.09 -3.84
C ALA A 316 6.11 -22.28 -4.74
N GLY A 317 6.15 -23.35 -5.54
CA GLY A 317 7.23 -23.60 -6.49
C GLY A 317 7.34 -22.52 -7.59
N ASP A 318 6.21 -21.97 -8.03
CA ASP A 318 6.17 -20.89 -9.03
C ASP A 318 6.53 -19.54 -8.41
N ARG A 319 6.30 -19.38 -7.10
CA ARG A 319 6.68 -18.18 -6.31
C ARG A 319 8.14 -18.16 -5.89
N THR A 320 8.85 -19.28 -6.03
CA THR A 320 10.22 -19.44 -5.55
C THR A 320 11.16 -18.53 -6.32
N VAL A 321 12.01 -17.80 -5.61
CA VAL A 321 13.10 -17.01 -6.18
C VAL A 321 14.34 -17.88 -6.30
N MET A 322 15.01 -17.81 -7.45
CA MET A 322 16.18 -18.66 -7.71
C MET A 322 17.22 -18.02 -8.61
N ARG A 323 18.48 -18.45 -8.44
CA ARG A 323 19.57 -18.13 -9.36
C ARG A 323 19.47 -18.99 -10.62
N LYS A 324 18.94 -18.42 -11.70
CA LYS A 324 18.90 -19.04 -13.02
C LYS A 324 20.32 -19.09 -13.60
N LEU A 325 20.76 -20.30 -13.99
CA LEU A 325 22.11 -20.57 -14.52
C LEU A 325 23.27 -20.13 -13.59
N GLY A 326 23.00 -19.85 -12.31
CA GLY A 326 23.99 -19.25 -11.40
C GLY A 326 24.41 -17.82 -11.78
N THR A 327 23.66 -17.14 -12.65
CA THR A 327 24.07 -15.84 -13.23
C THR A 327 23.09 -14.70 -12.95
N PHE A 328 21.79 -14.94 -12.92
CA PHE A 328 20.78 -13.91 -12.64
C PHE A 328 19.69 -14.48 -11.74
N VAL A 329 18.97 -13.62 -11.03
CA VAL A 329 17.92 -14.01 -10.10
C VAL A 329 16.56 -13.71 -10.71
N TYR A 330 15.67 -14.71 -10.68
CA TYR A 330 14.34 -14.60 -11.26
C TYR A 330 13.36 -15.53 -10.53
N PRO A 331 12.08 -15.16 -10.36
CA PRO A 331 11.09 -16.06 -9.80
C PRO A 331 10.66 -17.11 -10.83
N GLY A 332 9.82 -18.06 -10.42
CA GLY A 332 9.21 -19.02 -11.34
C GLY A 332 8.13 -18.36 -12.21
N LYS A 333 7.39 -17.44 -11.61
CA LYS A 333 6.30 -16.68 -12.22
C LYS A 333 6.16 -15.31 -11.55
N TRP A 334 5.73 -14.33 -12.34
CA TRP A 334 5.51 -12.96 -11.88
C TRP A 334 4.24 -12.33 -12.44
N GLN A 335 3.60 -12.95 -13.45
CA GLN A 335 2.35 -12.49 -14.05
C GLN A 335 1.12 -13.02 -13.33
N GLY A 336 0.07 -12.20 -13.30
CA GLY A 336 -1.17 -12.42 -12.60
C GLY A 336 -1.78 -13.79 -12.86
N GLN A 337 -2.38 -14.39 -11.85
CA GLN A 337 -3.14 -15.62 -11.92
C GLN A 337 -4.21 -15.64 -10.84
N VAL A 338 -5.43 -15.92 -11.26
CA VAL A 338 -6.55 -16.24 -10.38
C VAL A 338 -7.11 -17.59 -10.81
N LEU A 339 -7.32 -18.48 -9.84
CA LEU A 339 -7.66 -19.88 -10.08
C LEU A 339 -9.15 -20.18 -9.89
N ASP A 340 -9.51 -21.44 -10.08
CA ASP A 340 -10.82 -22.01 -9.78
C ASP A 340 -11.98 -21.55 -10.67
N ALA A 341 -11.69 -21.13 -11.90
CA ALA A 341 -12.70 -21.04 -12.97
C ALA A 341 -12.67 -22.32 -13.84
N GLY A 342 -13.77 -23.08 -13.84
CA GLY A 342 -13.97 -24.18 -14.78
C GLY A 342 -14.07 -23.69 -16.23
N ASP A 343 -14.83 -22.62 -16.43
CA ASP A 343 -14.95 -21.83 -17.65
C ASP A 343 -14.90 -20.34 -17.28
N GLU A 344 -13.89 -19.60 -17.73
CA GLU A 344 -13.69 -18.18 -17.39
C GLU A 344 -14.76 -17.25 -17.98
N GLY A 345 -15.61 -17.73 -18.89
CA GLY A 345 -16.77 -16.99 -19.38
C GLY A 345 -18.09 -17.34 -18.67
N ASP A 346 -18.07 -18.24 -17.68
CA ASP A 346 -19.28 -18.66 -16.95
C ASP A 346 -19.05 -18.54 -15.43
N PRO A 347 -19.52 -17.44 -14.82
CA PRO A 347 -19.41 -17.22 -13.38
C PRO A 347 -20.02 -18.32 -12.51
N SER A 348 -20.93 -19.15 -13.01
CA SER A 348 -21.49 -20.27 -12.24
C SER A 348 -20.47 -21.38 -11.97
N THR A 349 -19.38 -21.42 -12.74
CA THR A 349 -18.30 -22.41 -12.60
C THR A 349 -17.21 -21.99 -11.62
N TYR A 350 -17.27 -20.76 -11.11
CA TYR A 350 -16.24 -20.19 -10.25
C TYR A 350 -16.26 -20.82 -8.85
N GLY A 351 -15.08 -21.13 -8.34
CA GLY A 351 -14.77 -21.56 -6.98
C GLY A 351 -13.77 -20.61 -6.30
N GLY A 352 -13.39 -20.94 -5.07
CA GLY A 352 -12.36 -20.20 -4.32
C GLY A 352 -12.60 -18.70 -4.27
N GLN A 353 -11.54 -17.92 -4.50
CA GLN A 353 -11.62 -16.44 -4.52
C GLN A 353 -12.60 -15.91 -5.58
N LEU A 354 -12.72 -16.53 -6.76
CA LEU A 354 -13.64 -16.04 -7.79
C LEU A 354 -15.11 -16.24 -7.38
N ALA A 355 -15.43 -17.33 -6.68
CA ALA A 355 -16.77 -17.52 -6.11
C ALA A 355 -17.06 -16.51 -5.02
N TRP A 356 -16.10 -16.27 -4.11
CA TRP A 356 -16.19 -15.26 -3.08
C TRP A 356 -16.42 -13.87 -3.69
N MET A 357 -15.61 -13.47 -4.68
CA MET A 357 -15.73 -12.17 -5.35
C MET A 357 -17.09 -12.02 -6.04
N ARG A 358 -17.58 -13.08 -6.69
CA ARG A 358 -18.92 -13.10 -7.29
C ARG A 358 -20.01 -12.86 -6.25
N GLU A 359 -19.89 -13.46 -5.07
CA GLU A 359 -20.86 -13.35 -3.98
C GLU A 359 -20.81 -11.99 -3.29
N ASP A 360 -19.61 -11.46 -3.07
CA ASP A 360 -19.33 -10.11 -2.56
C ASP A 360 -19.93 -9.03 -3.48
N LEU A 361 -19.62 -9.07 -4.77
CA LEU A 361 -20.20 -8.16 -5.76
C LEU A 361 -21.72 -8.33 -5.92
N ALA A 362 -22.25 -9.54 -5.74
CA ALA A 362 -23.69 -9.77 -5.76
C ALA A 362 -24.39 -9.15 -4.55
N ALA A 363 -23.79 -9.25 -3.37
CA ALA A 363 -24.31 -8.68 -2.14
C ALA A 363 -24.31 -7.14 -2.18
N ASN A 364 -23.35 -6.55 -2.89
CA ASN A 364 -23.15 -5.10 -3.01
C ASN A 364 -23.58 -4.53 -4.37
N ARG A 365 -24.50 -5.21 -5.07
CA ARG A 365 -24.96 -4.80 -6.40
C ARG A 365 -25.54 -3.38 -6.40
N ASP A 366 -26.21 -2.99 -5.33
CA ASP A 366 -26.89 -1.70 -5.18
C ASP A 366 -25.96 -0.57 -4.72
N SER A 367 -24.67 -0.83 -4.47
CA SER A 367 -23.71 0.22 -4.12
C SER A 367 -23.56 1.25 -5.24
N PRO A 368 -23.59 2.56 -4.94
CA PRO A 368 -23.46 3.63 -5.94
C PRO A 368 -22.14 3.54 -6.71
N LEU A 369 -21.05 3.18 -6.04
CA LEU A 369 -19.78 2.84 -6.66
C LEU A 369 -19.26 1.50 -6.17
N LYS A 370 -18.70 0.74 -7.10
CA LYS A 370 -17.96 -0.50 -6.87
C LYS A 370 -16.56 -0.37 -7.45
N PHE A 371 -15.56 -0.53 -6.60
CA PHE A 371 -14.15 -0.56 -6.97
C PHE A 371 -13.62 -1.99 -6.86
N VAL A 372 -12.74 -2.37 -7.78
CA VAL A 372 -11.89 -3.56 -7.65
C VAL A 372 -10.44 -3.10 -7.56
N LEU A 373 -9.77 -3.50 -6.48
CA LEU A 373 -8.36 -3.19 -6.20
C LEU A 373 -7.54 -4.46 -6.39
N LEU A 374 -6.55 -4.41 -7.27
CA LEU A 374 -5.71 -5.57 -7.61
C LEU A 374 -4.31 -5.11 -8.04
N HIS A 375 -3.34 -6.04 -8.07
CA HIS A 375 -2.01 -5.69 -8.56
C HIS A 375 -1.91 -5.78 -10.09
N HIS A 376 -2.30 -6.92 -10.68
CA HIS A 376 -2.21 -7.17 -12.12
C HIS A 376 -3.48 -6.76 -12.89
N CYS A 377 -3.40 -5.72 -13.72
CA CYS A 377 -4.54 -5.27 -14.53
C CYS A 377 -5.02 -6.35 -15.51
N PRO A 378 -6.31 -6.75 -15.50
CA PRO A 378 -6.82 -7.72 -16.48
C PRO A 378 -7.22 -7.06 -17.81
N PHE A 379 -7.36 -5.73 -17.86
CA PHE A 379 -7.88 -4.98 -19.01
C PHE A 379 -6.82 -4.45 -19.97
N THR A 380 -5.52 -4.70 -19.72
CA THR A 380 -4.43 -4.26 -20.59
C THR A 380 -4.72 -4.69 -22.05
N PRO A 381 -4.90 -3.75 -23.00
CA PRO A 381 -5.38 -4.05 -24.35
C PRO A 381 -4.40 -4.87 -25.24
N ASP A 382 -4.94 -5.42 -26.33
CA ASP A 382 -4.22 -5.83 -27.55
C ASP A 382 -3.31 -7.08 -27.54
N GLY A 383 -3.37 -7.94 -26.52
CA GLY A 383 -2.49 -9.12 -26.46
C GLY A 383 -1.02 -8.76 -26.27
N GLU A 384 -0.77 -7.50 -25.91
CA GLU A 384 0.48 -6.92 -25.47
C GLU A 384 0.29 -6.55 -23.98
N GLY A 385 0.23 -7.58 -23.12
CA GLY A 385 -0.01 -7.37 -21.69
C GLY A 385 0.82 -8.31 -20.85
N ILE A 386 2.02 -7.88 -20.46
CA ILE A 386 2.89 -8.65 -19.57
C ILE A 386 2.24 -8.98 -18.23
N SER A 387 1.13 -8.32 -17.85
CA SER A 387 0.40 -8.63 -16.62
C SER A 387 -0.15 -10.06 -16.57
N TYR A 388 -0.46 -10.69 -17.71
CA TYR A 388 -1.00 -12.07 -17.77
C TYR A 388 -0.35 -12.94 -18.86
N ASP A 389 0.17 -12.32 -19.93
CA ASP A 389 0.76 -13.03 -21.07
C ASP A 389 2.25 -13.37 -20.83
N ASN A 390 2.73 -14.41 -21.52
CA ASN A 390 4.11 -14.91 -21.37
C ASN A 390 5.15 -13.93 -21.91
N ASP A 391 6.18 -13.64 -21.10
CA ASP A 391 7.41 -13.01 -21.57
C ASP A 391 8.44 -14.06 -22.04
N ARG A 392 9.14 -13.77 -23.16
CA ARG A 392 10.11 -14.68 -23.79
C ARG A 392 11.54 -14.19 -23.64
N PHE A 393 12.30 -14.87 -22.79
CA PHE A 393 13.74 -14.74 -22.70
C PHE A 393 14.46 -15.24 -23.95
N ALA A 394 15.31 -14.36 -24.50
CA ALA A 394 16.07 -14.58 -25.74
C ALA A 394 15.19 -15.05 -26.93
N GLY A 395 13.89 -14.77 -26.90
CA GLY A 395 12.92 -15.22 -27.90
C GLY A 395 12.59 -16.71 -27.89
N VAL A 396 13.12 -17.49 -26.94
CA VAL A 396 13.08 -18.97 -26.97
C VAL A 396 12.52 -19.58 -25.67
N PHE A 397 12.74 -18.97 -24.51
CA PHE A 397 12.33 -19.53 -23.22
C PHE A 397 11.29 -18.63 -22.54
N SER A 398 10.27 -19.19 -21.91
CA SER A 398 9.38 -18.40 -21.04
C SER A 398 10.05 -18.22 -19.68
N LEU A 399 10.13 -16.99 -19.16
CA LEU A 399 10.62 -16.74 -17.79
C LEU A 399 9.50 -16.59 -16.74
N GLY A 400 8.28 -16.93 -17.12
CA GLY A 400 7.07 -16.81 -16.32
C GLY A 400 5.86 -16.77 -17.26
N GLY A 401 4.65 -16.75 -16.68
CA GLY A 401 3.42 -16.32 -17.37
C GLY A 401 2.30 -17.35 -17.53
N ASN A 402 1.42 -17.07 -18.50
CA ASN A 402 0.20 -17.82 -18.85
C ASN A 402 -0.76 -17.96 -17.67
N GLY A 403 -0.99 -16.84 -17.01
CA GLY A 403 -1.98 -16.68 -15.95
C GLY A 403 -3.38 -17.01 -16.43
N ARG A 404 -4.09 -17.85 -15.67
CA ARG A 404 -5.54 -18.00 -15.79
C ARG A 404 -6.26 -16.94 -14.97
N GLY A 405 -7.56 -16.78 -15.22
CA GLY A 405 -8.45 -15.94 -14.44
C GLY A 405 -8.57 -14.50 -14.93
N ARG A 406 -7.80 -14.09 -15.94
CA ARG A 406 -7.91 -12.76 -16.55
C ARG A 406 -9.33 -12.51 -17.08
N ASP A 407 -9.85 -13.46 -17.86
CA ASP A 407 -11.17 -13.29 -18.45
C ASP A 407 -12.26 -13.45 -17.40
N ALA A 408 -12.05 -14.29 -16.38
CA ALA A 408 -12.98 -14.40 -15.26
C ALA A 408 -13.12 -13.07 -14.47
N LEU A 409 -12.01 -12.36 -14.24
CA LEU A 409 -12.04 -11.04 -13.58
C LEU A 409 -12.80 -10.01 -14.42
N LYS A 410 -12.57 -10.00 -15.75
CA LYS A 410 -13.30 -9.12 -16.67
C LYS A 410 -14.79 -9.46 -16.71
N GLU A 411 -15.12 -10.74 -16.69
CA GLU A 411 -16.49 -11.22 -16.66
C GLU A 411 -17.20 -10.77 -15.38
N LEU A 412 -16.57 -10.91 -14.21
CA LEU A 412 -17.15 -10.40 -12.95
C LEU A 412 -17.31 -8.89 -12.96
N ALA A 413 -16.30 -8.14 -13.40
CA ALA A 413 -16.39 -6.69 -13.50
C ALA A 413 -17.55 -6.24 -14.40
N SER A 414 -17.75 -6.96 -15.51
CA SER A 414 -18.78 -6.68 -16.51
C SER A 414 -20.19 -7.10 -16.06
N ALA A 415 -20.34 -8.24 -15.38
CA ALA A 415 -21.63 -8.80 -14.96
C ALA A 415 -22.21 -8.15 -13.68
N TYR A 416 -21.36 -7.46 -12.92
CA TYR A 416 -21.72 -6.80 -11.66
C TYR A 416 -21.48 -5.30 -11.69
N ASP A 417 -21.39 -4.70 -12.89
CA ASP A 417 -21.33 -3.25 -13.10
C ASP A 417 -20.24 -2.56 -12.26
N VAL A 418 -19.04 -3.15 -12.22
CA VAL A 418 -17.90 -2.56 -11.50
C VAL A 418 -17.52 -1.24 -12.17
N ASN A 419 -17.53 -0.16 -11.39
CA ASN A 419 -17.27 1.19 -11.91
C ASN A 419 -15.79 1.40 -12.20
N MET A 420 -14.91 0.97 -11.30
CA MET A 420 -13.47 1.18 -11.47
C MET A 420 -12.62 -0.03 -11.07
N VAL A 421 -11.54 -0.28 -11.81
CA VAL A 421 -10.50 -1.26 -11.50
C VAL A 421 -9.17 -0.54 -11.37
N LEU A 422 -8.54 -0.60 -10.21
CA LEU A 422 -7.28 0.08 -9.93
C LEU A 422 -6.14 -0.93 -9.84
N SER A 423 -5.02 -0.64 -10.50
CA SER A 423 -3.86 -1.55 -10.59
C SER A 423 -2.48 -0.89 -10.53
N GLY A 424 -1.46 -1.70 -10.23
CA GLY A 424 -0.02 -1.36 -10.22
C GLY A 424 0.77 -2.18 -11.25
N HIS A 425 1.88 -2.79 -10.86
CA HIS A 425 2.66 -3.79 -11.62
C HIS A 425 3.44 -3.27 -12.82
N LEU A 426 2.80 -2.48 -13.68
CA LEU A 426 3.41 -2.05 -14.94
C LEU A 426 4.32 -0.82 -14.80
N HIS A 427 4.34 -0.19 -13.62
CA HIS A 427 5.16 0.97 -13.30
C HIS A 427 4.96 2.11 -14.34
N HIS A 428 3.74 2.29 -14.83
CA HIS A 428 3.39 3.36 -15.78
C HIS A 428 1.90 3.69 -15.70
N ASP A 429 1.57 4.92 -16.07
CA ASP A 429 0.18 5.37 -16.11
C ASP A 429 -0.53 4.82 -17.35
N ASN A 430 -1.70 4.21 -17.13
CA ASN A 430 -2.61 3.83 -18.20
C ASN A 430 -4.04 4.01 -17.70
N VAL A 431 -4.91 4.58 -18.53
CA VAL A 431 -6.34 4.72 -18.23
C VAL A 431 -7.13 4.33 -19.47
N GLY A 432 -8.13 3.48 -19.29
CA GLY A 432 -9.04 3.12 -20.37
C GLY A 432 -10.38 2.64 -19.83
N THR A 433 -11.25 2.19 -20.73
CA THR A 433 -12.59 1.75 -20.36
C THR A 433 -12.97 0.44 -21.06
N ALA A 434 -13.85 -0.32 -20.41
CA ALA A 434 -14.42 -1.56 -20.94
C ALA A 434 -15.95 -1.57 -20.71
N PRO A 435 -16.77 -1.83 -21.73
CA PRO A 435 -18.23 -1.79 -21.60
C PRO A 435 -18.76 -2.95 -20.75
N TRP A 436 -19.84 -2.70 -20.00
CA TRP A 436 -20.57 -3.75 -19.28
C TRP A 436 -21.43 -4.62 -20.21
N ALA A 437 -21.64 -5.87 -19.83
CA ALA A 437 -22.29 -6.89 -20.66
C ALA A 437 -23.75 -6.55 -21.00
N GLU A 438 -24.49 -6.00 -20.04
CA GLU A 438 -25.90 -5.61 -20.22
C GLU A 438 -26.06 -4.21 -20.84
N GLY A 439 -24.96 -3.51 -21.09
CA GLY A 439 -24.94 -2.09 -21.47
C GLY A 439 -25.25 -1.17 -20.29
N GLY A 440 -25.41 0.14 -20.55
CA GLY A 440 -25.77 1.11 -19.51
C GLY A 440 -24.59 1.75 -18.77
N GLY A 441 -23.36 1.27 -18.98
CA GLY A 441 -22.15 1.86 -18.43
C GLY A 441 -20.87 1.16 -18.89
N GLU A 442 -19.76 1.54 -18.26
CA GLU A 442 -18.43 1.01 -18.52
C GLU A 442 -17.61 0.95 -17.22
N THR A 443 -16.71 -0.02 -17.15
CA THR A 443 -15.66 -0.09 -16.14
C THR A 443 -14.50 0.78 -16.60
N VAL A 444 -14.11 1.76 -15.81
CA VAL A 444 -12.85 2.50 -15.99
C VAL A 444 -11.72 1.71 -15.33
N TYR A 445 -10.69 1.35 -16.08
CA TYR A 445 -9.50 0.74 -15.49
C TYR A 445 -8.34 1.74 -15.49
N ALA A 446 -7.63 1.82 -14.37
CA ALA A 446 -6.53 2.75 -14.19
C ALA A 446 -5.32 2.01 -13.59
N ASN A 447 -4.26 1.91 -14.40
CA ASN A 447 -2.92 1.58 -13.94
C ASN A 447 -2.24 2.87 -13.49
N GLN A 448 -1.58 2.83 -12.33
CA GLN A 448 -0.78 3.96 -11.87
C GLN A 448 0.72 3.70 -12.03
N THR A 449 1.47 4.79 -12.12
CA THR A 449 2.93 4.78 -11.99
C THR A 449 3.38 4.31 -10.61
N CYS A 450 4.67 4.01 -10.45
CA CYS A 450 5.22 3.43 -9.22
C CYS A 450 5.73 4.46 -8.20
N VAL A 451 5.91 4.05 -6.95
CA VAL A 451 6.56 4.87 -5.92
C VAL A 451 8.08 4.82 -6.05
N TYR A 452 8.64 3.66 -6.37
CA TYR A 452 10.08 3.44 -6.61
C TYR A 452 10.37 3.03 -8.07
N TYR A 453 11.57 3.35 -8.57
CA TYR A 453 11.99 3.04 -9.93
C TYR A 453 13.30 2.27 -9.94
N ASP A 454 13.28 1.17 -10.68
CA ASP A 454 14.37 0.21 -10.77
C ASP A 454 15.71 0.83 -11.22
N GLU A 455 15.84 1.22 -12.49
CA GLU A 455 17.17 1.41 -13.09
C GLU A 455 17.84 2.76 -12.79
N GLY A 456 17.11 3.72 -12.19
CA GLY A 456 17.54 5.11 -12.06
C GLY A 456 17.81 5.77 -13.42
N GLY A 457 18.62 6.82 -13.42
CA GLY A 457 18.96 7.56 -14.63
C GLY A 457 17.76 8.25 -15.29
N THR A 458 17.86 8.46 -16.61
CA THR A 458 16.82 9.09 -17.41
C THR A 458 15.83 8.03 -17.91
N GLN A 459 14.57 8.14 -17.50
CA GLN A 459 13.51 7.18 -17.79
C GLN A 459 12.24 7.88 -18.29
N GLU A 460 11.43 7.21 -19.12
CA GLU A 460 10.10 7.68 -19.55
C GLU A 460 9.02 7.50 -18.45
N LYS A 461 9.44 7.44 -17.18
CA LYS A 461 8.60 7.14 -16.03
C LYS A 461 8.98 8.05 -14.86
N TYR A 462 8.06 8.27 -13.94
CA TYR A 462 8.30 9.18 -12.83
C TYR A 462 7.47 8.83 -11.58
N PRO A 463 8.05 8.99 -10.37
CA PRO A 463 7.38 8.70 -9.10
C PRO A 463 6.11 9.51 -8.91
N GLY A 464 5.01 8.85 -8.54
CA GLY A 464 3.72 9.51 -8.37
C GLY A 464 2.65 8.68 -7.67
N TYR A 465 1.48 9.29 -7.55
CA TYR A 465 0.28 8.76 -6.90
C TYR A 465 -0.98 9.31 -7.56
N ARG A 466 -2.13 8.65 -7.38
CA ARG A 466 -3.42 9.23 -7.77
C ARG A 466 -4.18 9.69 -6.53
N LEU A 467 -4.77 10.87 -6.60
CA LEU A 467 -5.69 11.39 -5.60
C LEU A 467 -7.11 11.33 -6.16
N PHE A 468 -7.92 10.47 -5.57
CA PHE A 468 -9.33 10.32 -5.90
C PHE A 468 -10.17 11.28 -5.08
N LYS A 469 -11.13 11.92 -5.75
CA LYS A 469 -12.21 12.67 -5.12
C LYS A 469 -13.54 12.05 -5.53
N VAL A 470 -14.27 11.55 -4.54
CA VAL A 470 -15.62 11.02 -4.68
C VAL A 470 -16.59 12.01 -4.05
N THR A 471 -17.69 12.31 -4.71
CA THR A 471 -18.74 13.20 -4.21
C THR A 471 -20.09 12.62 -4.59
N ASP A 472 -20.96 12.44 -3.60
CA ASP A 472 -22.28 11.85 -3.74
C ASP A 472 -22.28 10.52 -4.54
N GLY A 473 -21.28 9.67 -4.30
CA GLY A 473 -21.16 8.38 -4.97
C GLY A 473 -20.74 8.49 -6.44
N VAL A 474 -20.03 9.56 -6.81
CA VAL A 474 -19.48 9.76 -8.16
C VAL A 474 -18.01 10.14 -8.07
N VAL A 475 -17.17 9.51 -8.89
CA VAL A 475 -15.75 9.88 -9.00
C VAL A 475 -15.62 11.17 -9.80
N GLU A 476 -15.26 12.27 -9.13
CA GLU A 476 -15.08 13.59 -9.75
C GLU A 476 -13.72 13.73 -10.43
N SER A 477 -12.66 13.18 -9.82
CA SER A 477 -11.30 13.28 -10.33
C SER A 477 -10.38 12.21 -9.75
N PHE A 478 -9.45 11.69 -10.56
CA PHE A 478 -8.40 10.74 -10.14
C PHE A 478 -7.11 10.82 -10.97
N THR A 479 -7.02 11.81 -11.86
CA THR A 479 -5.90 12.02 -12.80
C THR A 479 -5.35 13.42 -12.60
N TYR A 480 -4.08 13.64 -12.92
CA TYR A 480 -3.41 14.90 -12.68
C TYR A 480 -3.94 16.05 -13.57
N THR A 481 -3.59 16.11 -14.86
CA THR A 481 -3.98 17.24 -15.73
C THR A 481 -4.58 16.88 -17.08
N ASP A 482 -4.55 15.61 -17.46
CA ASP A 482 -4.77 15.17 -18.85
C ASP A 482 -5.69 13.94 -18.98
N GLY A 483 -6.29 13.49 -17.88
CA GLY A 483 -7.16 12.31 -17.87
C GLY A 483 -6.41 10.98 -17.86
N VAL A 484 -5.08 10.98 -17.77
CA VAL A 484 -4.28 9.74 -17.76
C VAL A 484 -3.32 9.72 -16.58
N HIS A 485 -2.48 10.74 -16.44
CA HIS A 485 -1.29 10.69 -15.59
C HIS A 485 -1.60 10.76 -14.08
N SER A 486 -0.72 10.14 -13.30
CA SER A 486 -0.63 10.30 -11.86
C SER A 486 -0.07 11.67 -11.47
N ILE A 487 -0.33 12.10 -10.23
CA ILE A 487 0.28 13.29 -9.64
C ILE A 487 1.75 12.96 -9.31
N PRO A 488 2.72 13.72 -9.84
CA PRO A 488 4.13 13.47 -9.53
C PRO A 488 4.47 13.75 -8.06
N PHE A 489 5.30 12.90 -7.44
CA PHE A 489 5.86 13.17 -6.11
C PHE A 489 6.89 14.28 -6.11
N TYR A 490 7.57 14.51 -7.24
CA TYR A 490 8.71 15.41 -7.32
C TYR A 490 8.57 16.43 -8.46
N ASP A 491 8.96 17.67 -8.18
CA ASP A 491 9.16 18.70 -9.19
C ASP A 491 10.27 18.29 -10.18
N GLY A 492 10.00 18.52 -11.47
CA GLY A 492 10.89 18.13 -12.56
C GLY A 492 10.61 16.74 -13.13
N SER A 493 9.58 16.05 -12.65
CA SER A 493 8.97 14.90 -13.33
C SER A 493 8.28 15.34 -14.62
N VAL A 494 8.47 14.58 -15.69
CA VAL A 494 7.96 14.86 -17.04
C VAL A 494 6.95 13.78 -17.40
N LEU A 495 5.68 14.15 -17.61
CA LEU A 495 4.57 13.21 -17.80
C LEU A 495 4.74 12.34 -19.06
N ASP A 496 4.86 12.98 -20.22
CA ASP A 496 5.05 12.32 -21.53
C ASP A 496 6.51 12.41 -22.02
N GLY A 497 7.47 12.21 -21.11
CA GLY A 497 8.87 12.37 -21.50
C GLY A 497 9.88 11.84 -20.50
N GLU A 498 11.13 12.13 -20.82
CA GLU A 498 12.28 11.65 -20.06
C GLU A 498 12.46 12.43 -18.74
N THR A 499 12.40 11.70 -17.63
CA THR A 499 12.66 12.17 -16.27
C THR A 499 14.00 11.65 -15.77
N ASP A 500 14.89 12.55 -15.33
CA ASP A 500 16.16 12.21 -14.69
C ASP A 500 15.92 11.89 -13.21
N LEU A 501 15.66 10.60 -12.93
CA LEU A 501 15.26 10.08 -11.61
C LEU A 501 16.32 10.33 -10.54
N ASP A 502 17.61 10.23 -10.89
CA ASP A 502 18.70 10.41 -9.94
C ASP A 502 18.80 11.85 -9.42
N ARG A 503 18.14 12.79 -10.10
CA ARG A 503 18.10 14.22 -9.75
C ARG A 503 16.74 14.69 -9.20
N LEU A 504 15.79 13.79 -8.98
CA LEU A 504 14.54 14.10 -8.31
C LEU A 504 14.79 14.25 -6.80
N ASP A 505 14.90 15.51 -6.36
CA ASP A 505 15.21 15.88 -4.96
C ASP A 505 14.18 16.83 -4.34
N ARG A 506 13.28 17.41 -5.15
CA ARG A 506 12.34 18.46 -4.72
C ARG A 506 10.93 17.89 -4.65
N PRO A 507 10.33 17.71 -3.46
CA PRO A 507 8.94 17.29 -3.36
C PRO A 507 8.01 18.24 -4.13
N ALA A 508 7.00 17.69 -4.80
CA ALA A 508 6.04 18.46 -5.57
C ALA A 508 5.07 19.24 -4.67
N LEU A 509 4.76 18.70 -3.49
CA LEU A 509 4.03 19.37 -2.42
C LEU A 509 4.84 19.27 -1.12
N SER A 510 4.95 20.37 -0.38
CA SER A 510 5.61 20.36 0.93
C SER A 510 5.03 21.43 1.85
N ALA A 511 5.17 21.24 3.15
CA ALA A 511 4.92 22.26 4.16
C ALA A 511 6.06 22.26 5.17
N ARG A 512 6.58 23.44 5.49
CA ARG A 512 7.65 23.61 6.47
C ARG A 512 7.23 24.56 7.57
N LEU A 513 7.40 24.14 8.81
CA LEU A 513 7.27 25.04 9.96
C LEU A 513 8.43 26.05 9.96
N VAL A 514 8.12 27.34 10.08
CA VAL A 514 9.10 28.42 10.14
C VAL A 514 8.97 29.20 11.44
N GLU A 515 10.07 29.84 11.87
CA GLU A 515 10.01 30.76 13.02
C GLU A 515 9.05 31.91 12.70
N GLY A 516 7.95 31.98 13.45
CA GLY A 516 6.96 33.04 13.30
C GLY A 516 7.53 34.41 13.67
N ALA A 517 7.12 35.44 12.94
CA ALA A 517 7.49 36.84 13.26
C ALA A 517 6.80 37.36 14.54
N GLU A 518 5.76 36.67 15.01
CA GLU A 518 4.94 37.06 16.17
C GLU A 518 5.23 36.14 17.38
N THR A 519 5.27 36.71 18.58
CA THR A 519 5.31 35.95 19.82
C THR A 519 4.03 35.13 19.97
N ALA A 520 4.15 33.84 20.27
CA ALA A 520 3.02 32.90 20.38
C ALA A 520 2.29 32.57 19.06
N ALA A 521 3.00 32.59 17.93
CA ALA A 521 2.50 32.15 16.63
C ALA A 521 3.21 30.87 16.12
N LEU A 522 2.45 29.96 15.51
CA LEU A 522 2.97 28.87 14.67
C LEU A 522 2.74 29.24 13.20
N GLN A 523 3.77 29.12 12.37
CA GLN A 523 3.69 29.47 10.96
C GLN A 523 4.23 28.34 10.08
N TRP A 524 3.48 28.00 9.04
CA TRP A 524 3.91 27.11 7.96
C TRP A 524 4.06 27.89 6.66
N GLU A 525 5.12 27.56 5.91
CA GLU A 525 5.24 27.86 4.48
C GLU A 525 4.84 26.60 3.71
N VAL A 526 3.72 26.65 3.01
CA VAL A 526 3.25 25.58 2.11
C VAL A 526 3.67 25.91 0.69
N GLU A 527 4.34 24.98 0.02
CA GLU A 527 4.78 25.11 -1.38
C GLU A 527 4.22 23.98 -2.24
N SER A 528 3.68 24.33 -3.42
CA SER A 528 3.23 23.37 -4.42
C SER A 528 3.78 23.71 -5.80
N TYR A 529 4.50 22.79 -6.42
CA TYR A 529 4.92 22.85 -7.82
C TYR A 529 3.86 22.29 -8.77
N LEU A 530 2.82 21.63 -8.25
CA LEU A 530 1.80 20.95 -9.02
C LEU A 530 0.97 21.93 -9.87
N ALA A 531 0.58 21.50 -11.06
CA ALA A 531 -0.21 22.26 -12.02
C ALA A 531 -1.72 22.30 -11.69
N ILE A 532 -2.10 21.74 -10.55
CA ILE A 532 -3.45 21.77 -9.97
C ILE A 532 -3.41 22.42 -8.58
N PRO A 533 -4.50 23.06 -8.12
CA PRO A 533 -4.63 23.47 -6.74
C PRO A 533 -4.67 22.24 -5.83
N MET A 534 -4.15 22.38 -4.60
CA MET A 534 -4.15 21.31 -3.61
C MET A 534 -4.78 21.80 -2.31
N GLU A 535 -5.71 21.01 -1.79
CA GLU A 535 -6.15 21.14 -0.40
C GLU A 535 -5.14 20.43 0.51
N VAL A 536 -4.70 21.11 1.56
CA VAL A 536 -3.80 20.60 2.59
C VAL A 536 -4.57 20.60 3.91
N LYS A 537 -4.77 19.42 4.50
CA LYS A 537 -5.50 19.22 5.76
C LYS A 537 -4.62 18.69 6.91
N GLY A 538 -3.35 18.39 6.63
CA GLY A 538 -2.38 17.80 7.56
C GLY A 538 -1.61 18.78 8.44
N LEU A 539 -1.98 20.07 8.48
CA LEU A 539 -1.28 21.06 9.33
C LEU A 539 -1.84 21.01 10.75
N ILE A 540 -1.04 20.54 11.71
CA ILE A 540 -1.47 20.40 13.11
C ILE A 540 -0.73 21.38 14.01
N ALA A 541 -1.48 22.24 14.71
CA ALA A 541 -0.95 23.23 15.63
C ALA A 541 -1.23 22.83 17.10
N VAL A 542 -0.19 22.52 17.88
CA VAL A 542 -0.35 22.26 19.33
C VAL A 542 -0.17 23.56 20.12
N MET A 543 -1.29 24.18 20.48
CA MET A 543 -1.36 25.53 21.08
C MET A 543 -1.81 25.47 22.56
N PRO A 544 -1.53 26.51 23.37
CA PRO A 544 -2.16 26.66 24.68
C PRO A 544 -3.69 26.77 24.56
N VAL A 545 -4.44 26.24 25.53
CA VAL A 545 -5.90 26.40 25.61
C VAL A 545 -6.26 27.88 25.81
N ALA A 546 -7.18 28.39 24.99
CA ALA A 546 -7.39 29.83 24.87
C ALA A 546 -7.95 30.53 26.13
N GLY A 547 -8.49 29.83 27.12
CA GLY A 547 -8.84 30.43 28.43
C GLY A 547 -9.80 31.65 28.41
N GLY A 548 -10.49 31.92 27.29
CA GLY A 548 -11.28 33.13 27.05
C GLY A 548 -10.85 33.93 25.79
N GLU A 549 -9.68 33.64 25.25
CA GLU A 549 -9.11 34.15 23.99
C GLU A 549 -9.63 33.36 22.77
N ARG A 550 -9.18 33.71 21.56
CA ARG A 550 -9.49 33.00 20.32
C ARG A 550 -8.23 32.69 19.51
N TYR A 551 -8.24 31.57 18.80
CA TYR A 551 -7.26 31.29 17.76
C TYR A 551 -7.59 32.09 16.50
N ASP A 552 -6.67 32.92 16.05
CA ASP A 552 -6.71 33.59 14.76
C ASP A 552 -5.88 32.76 13.77
N VAL A 553 -6.48 32.38 12.63
CA VAL A 553 -5.77 31.65 11.57
C VAL A 553 -5.75 32.49 10.31
N ARG A 554 -4.55 32.83 9.87
CA ARG A 554 -4.30 33.58 8.65
C ARG A 554 -3.88 32.60 7.56
N GLY A 555 -4.50 32.71 6.40
CA GLY A 555 -4.16 31.86 5.24
C GLY A 555 -4.72 30.44 5.31
N GLY A 556 -5.56 30.11 6.30
CA GLY A 556 -6.23 28.81 6.42
C GLY A 556 -7.41 28.89 7.39
N GLU A 557 -7.96 27.74 7.75
CA GLU A 557 -9.05 27.62 8.72
C GLU A 557 -8.89 26.40 9.62
N ILE A 558 -9.33 26.51 10.87
CA ILE A 558 -9.41 25.37 11.80
C ILE A 558 -10.67 24.59 11.45
N TYR A 559 -10.51 23.30 11.17
CA TYR A 559 -11.65 22.41 10.91
C TYR A 559 -11.92 21.41 12.04
N GLN A 560 -10.94 21.20 12.93
CA GLN A 560 -11.10 20.32 14.10
C GLN A 560 -10.21 20.79 15.26
N GLU A 561 -10.73 20.68 16.48
CA GLU A 561 -10.02 20.99 17.72
C GLU A 561 -10.08 19.78 18.66
N VAL A 562 -8.93 19.35 19.17
CA VAL A 562 -8.82 18.20 20.08
C VAL A 562 -8.02 18.59 21.31
N LEU A 563 -8.63 18.49 22.50
CA LEU A 563 -7.91 18.71 23.75
C LEU A 563 -6.87 17.61 23.96
N VAL A 564 -5.67 17.98 24.43
CA VAL A 564 -4.58 17.02 24.70
C VAL A 564 -4.68 16.52 26.16
N PRO A 565 -5.10 15.27 26.42
CA PRO A 565 -5.21 14.76 27.78
C PRO A 565 -3.85 14.55 28.41
N GLY A 566 -3.80 14.67 29.74
CA GLY A 566 -2.54 14.74 30.47
C GLY A 566 -1.85 16.11 30.38
N ASN A 567 -2.29 16.98 29.46
CA ASN A 567 -1.87 18.38 29.37
C ASN A 567 -3.08 19.29 29.11
N PRO A 568 -3.98 19.48 30.10
CA PRO A 568 -5.21 20.26 29.94
C PRO A 568 -5.00 21.74 29.59
N GLY A 569 -3.74 22.21 29.58
CA GLY A 569 -3.36 23.52 29.07
C GLY A 569 -3.05 23.55 27.56
N ARG A 570 -3.18 22.43 26.83
CA ARG A 570 -2.89 22.32 25.39
C ARG A 570 -4.08 21.79 24.58
N VAL A 571 -4.18 22.26 23.34
CA VAL A 571 -5.13 21.81 22.31
C VAL A 571 -4.37 21.57 21.00
N ALA A 572 -4.73 20.52 20.28
CA ALA A 572 -4.32 20.28 18.91
C ALA A 572 -5.38 20.86 17.96
N LEU A 573 -4.96 21.81 17.12
CA LEU A 573 -5.81 22.46 16.12
C LEU A 573 -5.44 21.90 14.75
N TYR A 574 -6.41 21.32 14.07
CA TYR A 574 -6.28 20.82 12.71
C TYR A 574 -6.61 21.95 11.77
N VAL A 575 -5.63 22.37 10.98
CA VAL A 575 -5.73 23.49 10.07
C VAL A 575 -5.73 22.98 8.66
N LYS A 576 -6.67 23.49 7.86
CA LYS A 576 -6.68 23.27 6.42
C LYS A 576 -6.48 24.56 5.65
N THR A 577 -5.91 24.42 4.47
CA THR A 577 -5.69 25.52 3.53
C THR A 577 -5.75 25.01 2.10
N GLU A 578 -5.93 25.92 1.16
CA GLU A 578 -5.81 25.67 -0.27
C GLU A 578 -4.60 26.43 -0.81
N VAL A 579 -3.69 25.69 -1.45
CA VAL A 579 -2.58 26.25 -2.20
C VAL A 579 -2.92 26.21 -3.69
N GLU A 580 -2.79 27.36 -4.35
CA GLU A 580 -3.05 27.50 -5.77
C GLU A 580 -2.12 26.61 -6.62
N LYS A 581 -2.44 26.45 -7.91
CA LYS A 581 -1.54 25.75 -8.82
C LYS A 581 -0.20 26.47 -8.99
N GLY A 582 0.87 25.71 -8.88
CA GLY A 582 2.22 26.10 -9.26
C GLY A 582 2.48 25.95 -10.76
N LYS A 583 3.76 25.96 -11.11
CA LYS A 583 4.25 25.64 -12.45
C LYS A 583 5.35 24.58 -12.30
N PRO A 584 5.11 23.33 -12.70
CA PRO A 584 6.13 22.29 -12.63
C PRO A 584 7.37 22.66 -13.44
N GLY A 585 8.54 22.22 -12.97
CA GLY A 585 9.79 22.30 -13.71
C GLY A 585 9.73 21.47 -14.98
N SER A 586 10.43 21.89 -16.03
CA SER A 586 10.48 21.16 -17.29
C SER A 586 11.36 19.92 -17.26
N ASN A 587 12.18 19.75 -16.21
CA ASN A 587 12.99 18.57 -15.90
C ASN A 587 13.57 18.69 -14.49
N ALA A 588 14.18 17.61 -13.99
CA ALA A 588 14.78 17.53 -12.65
C ALA A 588 15.83 18.63 -12.35
N THR A 589 16.52 19.17 -13.36
CA THR A 589 17.56 20.21 -13.19
C THR A 589 17.07 21.65 -13.36
N THR A 590 15.85 21.83 -13.87
CA THR A 590 15.24 23.15 -14.11
C THR A 590 14.02 23.26 -13.22
N PRO A 591 14.19 23.80 -11.98
CA PRO A 591 13.09 23.88 -11.03
C PRO A 591 11.90 24.64 -11.59
N GLY A 592 10.71 24.21 -11.20
CA GLY A 592 9.48 24.94 -11.46
C GLY A 592 9.38 26.25 -10.68
N THR A 593 8.20 26.88 -10.77
CA THR A 593 7.83 28.01 -9.90
C THR A 593 6.72 27.53 -8.97
N PRO A 594 6.98 27.38 -7.65
CA PRO A 594 5.96 26.91 -6.74
C PRO A 594 4.92 28.01 -6.48
N ALA A 595 3.66 27.61 -6.32
CA ALA A 595 2.70 28.40 -5.57
C ALA A 595 3.06 28.32 -4.09
N ARG A 596 2.93 29.44 -3.38
CA ARG A 596 3.28 29.54 -1.97
C ARG A 596 2.10 30.05 -1.16
N LYS A 597 1.91 29.47 0.01
CA LYS A 597 0.89 29.87 0.97
C LYS A 597 1.45 29.85 2.37
N ASP A 598 1.44 31.01 3.01
CA ASP A 598 1.77 31.11 4.43
C ASP A 598 0.50 30.86 5.26
N VAL A 599 0.60 29.96 6.22
CA VAL A 599 -0.46 29.67 7.19
C VAL A 599 0.06 30.01 8.58
N THR A 600 -0.63 30.90 9.28
CA THR A 600 -0.21 31.31 10.64
C THR A 600 -1.35 31.11 11.61
N VAL A 601 -1.07 30.43 12.73
CA VAL A 601 -2.00 30.25 13.85
C VAL A 601 -1.48 31.07 15.02
N VAL A 602 -2.29 32.00 15.50
CA VAL A 602 -1.95 32.92 16.60
C VAL A 602 -2.98 32.81 17.70
N LEU A 603 -2.53 32.80 18.95
CA LEU A 603 -3.41 32.96 20.09
C LEU A 603 -3.63 34.47 20.34
N SER A 604 -4.84 34.97 20.07
CA SER A 604 -5.15 36.41 20.12
C SER A 604 -5.72 36.83 21.49
N GLY A 605 -4.94 37.58 22.27
CA GLY A 605 -5.35 38.16 23.54
C GLY A 605 -4.44 39.31 24.00
N GLU A 606 -5.02 40.33 24.64
CA GLU A 606 -4.26 41.44 25.25
C GLU A 606 -3.52 40.94 26.50
N GLY A 607 -2.26 40.53 26.33
CA GLY A 607 -1.27 40.55 27.39
C GLY A 607 -0.81 39.19 27.91
N THR A 608 0.13 38.57 27.21
CA THR A 608 1.17 37.76 27.85
C THR A 608 2.52 38.02 27.18
N GLY A 609 3.39 38.77 27.87
CA GLY A 609 4.81 38.90 27.53
C GLY A 609 5.63 37.66 27.91
N GLU A 610 5.06 36.46 27.78
CA GLU A 610 5.79 35.20 27.94
C GLU A 610 6.13 34.66 26.55
N SER A 611 7.43 34.47 26.32
CA SER A 611 7.93 33.75 25.16
C SER A 611 7.42 32.31 25.21
N VAL A 612 6.57 31.93 24.27
CA VAL A 612 6.22 30.53 24.05
C VAL A 612 7.46 29.84 23.47
N THR A 613 8.21 29.13 24.31
CA THR A 613 9.27 28.25 23.83
C THR A 613 8.60 27.01 23.24
N TYR A 614 8.56 26.94 21.92
CA TYR A 614 8.14 25.72 21.22
C TYR A 614 9.20 24.65 21.44
N GLY A 615 8.79 23.46 21.90
CA GLY A 615 9.64 22.28 21.79
C GLY A 615 9.88 22.00 20.30
N PRO A 616 11.03 21.44 19.91
CA PRO A 616 11.29 21.13 18.50
C PRO A 616 10.22 20.16 18.01
N VAL A 617 9.33 20.62 17.12
CA VAL A 617 8.65 19.72 16.20
C VAL A 617 9.71 19.34 15.19
N ILE A 618 10.27 18.16 15.38
CA ILE A 618 11.29 17.60 14.52
C ILE A 618 10.61 17.23 13.20
N TYR A 619 10.52 18.18 12.27
CA TYR A 619 10.65 17.82 10.86
C TYR A 619 12.13 17.58 10.63
N LEU A 620 12.51 16.32 10.40
CA LEU A 620 13.77 16.01 9.74
C LEU A 620 13.48 16.14 8.25
N PRO A 621 13.71 17.29 7.60
CA PRO A 621 13.83 17.23 6.15
C PRO A 621 15.06 16.36 5.92
N TYR A 622 14.86 15.15 5.38
CA TYR A 622 15.95 14.38 4.79
C TYR A 622 16.39 15.13 3.53
N ILE A 623 17.06 16.27 3.72
CA ILE A 623 17.86 16.88 2.67
C ILE A 623 19.02 15.92 2.48
N LEU A 624 18.96 15.11 1.42
CA LEU A 624 20.11 14.40 0.89
C LEU A 624 21.16 15.45 0.52
N SER A 625 22.01 15.81 1.48
CA SER A 625 23.20 16.60 1.21
C SER A 625 24.13 15.68 0.42
N SER A 626 24.35 16.01 -0.86
CA SER A 626 25.28 15.34 -1.77
C SER A 626 26.76 15.48 -1.37
N ASN A 627 27.07 15.84 -0.13
CA ASN A 627 28.44 16.03 0.35
C ASN A 627 28.64 15.29 1.68
N GLY A 628 29.35 14.17 1.62
CA GLY A 628 29.70 13.32 2.76
C GLY A 628 30.53 14.03 3.84
N LYS A 629 29.88 14.79 4.71
CA LYS A 629 30.42 15.19 6.02
C LYS A 629 29.36 15.10 7.11
N LYS A 630 29.58 14.11 7.99
CA LYS A 630 28.94 13.94 9.30
C LYS A 630 28.84 15.25 10.07
N VAL A 631 27.66 15.57 10.60
CA VAL A 631 27.51 16.29 11.86
C VAL A 631 26.47 15.56 12.70
N LEU A 632 26.96 14.74 13.62
CA LEU A 632 26.20 14.26 14.78
C LEU A 632 26.22 15.39 15.82
N SER A 633 25.06 15.88 16.25
CA SER A 633 24.92 16.49 17.57
C SER A 633 23.90 15.70 18.38
N ARG A 634 24.42 14.98 19.39
CA ARG A 634 23.67 14.42 20.53
C ARG A 634 22.82 15.53 21.18
N ALA A 635 21.58 15.20 21.55
CA ALA A 635 20.86 15.92 22.58
C ALA A 635 20.69 14.98 23.79
N GLU A 636 21.09 15.47 24.97
CA GLU A 636 20.62 15.00 26.29
C GLU A 636 19.18 15.43 26.54
#